data_AF-A0A9P5RBG8-F1
#
_entry.id   AF-A0A9P5RBG8-F1
#
_cell.length_a   1.000
_cell.length_b   1.000
_cell.length_c   1.000
_cell.angle_alpha   90.00
_cell.angle_beta   90.00
_cell.angle_gamma   90.00
#
_symmetry.space_group_name_H-M   'P 1'
#
loop_
_entity.id
_entity.type
_entity.pdbx_description
1 polymer ?
#
loop_
_entity_poly.entity_id
_entity_poly.type
_entity_poly.pdbx_seq_one_letter_code
_entity_poly.pdbx_strand_id
1 'polypeptide(L)'
;MRPLLWFSLGLALQLVSAAGISPIADIKITACPEDNCSIPGYRKVSQDLNKYSRGSFVHLHFTDQPTLDDSNNLTQRNPITNIAVLQGQDAEMGPDWERIEGNLNDGNRGPVLTMFVQRDPNESPIDSIVVKYGFDSHAAIGYDRLPLDLNVGTGGQWVHLYYRKEGNRSPITHITTKACPLPRCSMDDSWTRVNRPILTGTFKRYLYLFYKSVPGERPITNLNLSLRQQQDDDDSVGRESIDTGIRFKESNIFVNYQRGRLGDRKDVLDNIAVELGTNPVPYGWNPATFDNDPEGGDVPDWNAQIIYRTGEKALPKVSTLKFKDDGSFKIVQFADIHMATGPHSCYNAPSSMACTGDINTSEMMERVLEAERPDLVVFTGDNVNGMTSNDAYSTILKYSKPVVERGIPWTIIFGNHDEEGDLSREEMMRSVQDVPFSIAERGPTGISGTGNFVLQIHRRDRRPHRRQAPRRRSNFDSQSADYEDEFEVDTEDMEAFDKDDARFSLYFLDSGAYSFNLAYPGYDWIKEDQVEWFRQTSQAVTSRYPKDKVPNALAFFHIPLPEYGLVDEDDDSNGGDDNDREDGKYLRKANSKMVGDKVEGVSSPSYNSGMFDAIFESRDVRATTAGHDHLNDYCLDHRGIELCFGGGLGYGSYGRGSIYRRSRVFEILKNGDRVDTWKRLDDDELTIVGQQTLFEGCKGSPREDGRGSSSRDRNSGLGQSGQRQRQVDDLLERLRQGTQFVMGGVGGGGGL
;
A
#
# COMPACT_ATOMS: atom_id res chain seq x y z
N MET A 1 9.42 20.18 43.02
CA MET A 1 8.35 19.46 42.28
C MET A 1 8.61 19.59 40.79
N ARG A 2 9.38 18.66 40.23
CA ARG A 2 9.55 18.36 38.81
C ARG A 2 9.81 16.85 38.81
N PRO A 3 8.83 16.02 38.43
CA PRO A 3 8.90 15.38 37.11
C PRO A 3 7.51 15.06 36.53
N LEU A 4 7.24 15.44 35.27
CA LEU A 4 6.12 14.88 34.47
C LEU A 4 6.32 15.05 32.94
N LEU A 5 7.46 15.57 32.49
CA LEU A 5 7.69 15.93 31.08
C LEU A 5 8.62 14.97 30.31
N TRP A 6 9.01 13.84 30.90
CA TRP A 6 9.89 12.85 30.25
C TRP A 6 9.17 11.60 29.75
N PHE A 7 7.87 11.43 30.03
CA PHE A 7 7.13 10.24 29.60
C PHE A 7 6.43 10.37 28.23
N SER A 8 6.38 11.57 27.64
CA SER A 8 5.70 11.80 26.35
C SER A 8 6.64 11.91 25.13
N LEU A 9 7.96 11.95 25.32
CA LEU A 9 8.91 11.93 24.19
C LEU A 9 9.43 10.53 23.83
N GLY A 10 9.40 9.58 24.77
CA GLY A 10 9.90 8.22 24.55
C GLY A 10 9.00 7.36 23.64
N LEU A 11 7.70 7.65 23.57
CA LEU A 11 6.75 6.93 22.72
C LEU A 11 6.76 7.42 21.26
N ALA A 12 7.13 8.69 21.03
CA ALA A 12 7.23 9.26 19.69
C ALA A 12 8.39 8.66 18.87
N LEU A 13 9.40 8.08 19.54
CA LEU A 13 10.54 7.44 18.87
C LEU A 13 10.26 6.02 18.36
N GLN A 14 9.12 5.41 18.70
CA GLN A 14 8.68 4.12 18.14
C GLN A 14 7.74 4.28 16.93
N LEU A 15 7.34 5.50 16.58
CA LEU A 15 6.41 5.79 15.48
C LEU A 15 7.10 6.04 14.13
N VAL A 16 8.43 6.00 14.08
CA VAL A 16 9.20 6.12 12.84
C VAL A 16 10.07 4.88 12.74
N SER A 17 9.77 4.02 11.77
CA SER A 17 10.50 2.79 11.44
C SER A 17 10.25 1.57 12.33
N ALA A 18 9.13 0.91 12.08
CA ALA A 18 9.15 -0.55 11.95
C ALA A 18 8.58 -0.88 10.56
N ALA A 19 9.45 -0.86 9.55
CA ALA A 19 9.16 -1.27 8.18
C ALA A 19 8.94 -2.80 8.05
N GLY A 20 8.27 -3.40 9.04
CA GLY A 20 8.11 -4.83 9.19
C GLY A 20 6.66 -5.19 9.47
N ILE A 21 6.25 -6.32 8.91
CA ILE A 21 4.96 -6.93 9.18
C ILE A 21 4.98 -7.47 10.62
N SER A 22 4.27 -6.81 11.53
CA SER A 22 4.25 -7.20 12.94
C SER A 22 3.36 -8.42 13.19
N PRO A 23 3.86 -9.46 13.88
CA PRO A 23 3.08 -10.63 14.29
C PRO A 23 1.88 -10.27 15.16
N ILE A 24 0.80 -11.04 15.03
CA ILE A 24 -0.39 -10.90 15.88
C ILE A 24 -0.07 -11.44 17.27
N ALA A 25 -0.11 -10.54 18.25
CA ALA A 25 0.13 -10.84 19.65
C ALA A 25 -1.14 -11.37 20.35
N ASP A 26 -2.32 -10.86 20.01
CA ASP A 26 -3.56 -11.27 20.68
C ASP A 26 -4.81 -11.11 19.82
N ILE A 27 -5.85 -11.90 20.14
CA ILE A 27 -7.17 -11.89 19.49
C ILE A 27 -8.27 -11.82 20.56
N LYS A 28 -9.30 -11.01 20.32
CA LYS A 28 -10.51 -10.90 21.12
C LYS A 28 -11.75 -11.00 20.26
N ILE A 29 -12.84 -11.50 20.83
CA ILE A 29 -14.15 -11.61 20.20
C ILE A 29 -15.11 -10.70 20.96
N THR A 30 -15.89 -9.89 20.25
CA THR A 30 -16.94 -9.07 20.85
C THR A 30 -18.27 -9.30 20.16
N ALA A 31 -19.34 -9.39 20.95
CA ALA A 31 -20.72 -9.42 20.48
C ALA A 31 -21.44 -8.14 20.92
N CYS A 32 -22.08 -7.47 19.96
CA CYS A 32 -22.49 -6.08 20.09
C CYS A 32 -23.92 -5.90 19.55
N PRO A 33 -24.79 -5.09 20.19
CA PRO A 33 -26.14 -4.84 19.67
C PRO A 33 -26.15 -4.08 18.33
N GLU A 34 -25.09 -3.29 18.08
CA GLU A 34 -24.88 -2.49 16.87
C GLU A 34 -23.46 -2.74 16.32
N ASP A 35 -23.25 -2.47 15.04
CA ASP A 35 -21.97 -2.63 14.34
C ASP A 35 -20.98 -1.49 14.66
N ASN A 36 -20.71 -1.24 15.94
CA ASN A 36 -19.89 -0.11 16.40
C ASN A 36 -18.91 -0.44 17.53
N CYS A 37 -18.81 -1.70 17.93
CA CYS A 37 -17.87 -2.07 18.97
C CYS A 37 -16.42 -1.97 18.52
N SER A 38 -15.59 -1.45 19.43
CA SER A 38 -14.16 -1.31 19.28
C SER A 38 -13.49 -1.62 20.62
N ILE A 39 -12.27 -2.15 20.55
CA ILE A 39 -11.44 -2.37 21.73
C ILE A 39 -10.21 -1.47 21.56
N PRO A 40 -9.96 -0.52 22.48
CA PRO A 40 -8.76 0.30 22.44
C PRO A 40 -7.49 -0.54 22.33
N GLY A 41 -6.61 -0.20 21.38
CA GLY A 41 -5.37 -0.93 21.12
C GLY A 41 -5.51 -2.21 20.29
N TYR A 42 -6.72 -2.56 19.83
CA TYR A 42 -6.96 -3.67 18.89
C TYR A 42 -7.56 -3.15 17.59
N ARG A 43 -7.13 -3.75 16.49
CA ARG A 43 -7.74 -3.59 15.16
C ARG A 43 -8.99 -4.46 15.06
N LYS A 44 -10.10 -3.86 14.66
CA LYS A 44 -11.35 -4.57 14.33
C LYS A 44 -11.23 -5.16 12.91
N VAL A 45 -11.52 -6.44 12.75
CA VAL A 45 -11.87 -7.01 11.44
C VAL A 45 -13.27 -6.49 11.09
N SER A 46 -13.36 -5.70 10.02
CA SER A 46 -14.58 -4.94 9.69
C SER A 46 -15.79 -5.84 9.41
N GLN A 47 -15.56 -7.09 9.01
CA GLN A 47 -16.63 -8.05 8.79
C GLN A 47 -17.28 -8.51 10.12
N ASP A 48 -18.60 -8.43 10.15
CA ASP A 48 -19.49 -9.08 11.10
C ASP A 48 -19.57 -10.60 10.82
N LEU A 49 -19.11 -11.40 11.78
CA LEU A 49 -19.12 -12.86 11.69
C LEU A 49 -20.53 -13.46 11.66
N ASN A 50 -21.53 -12.68 12.04
CA ASN A 50 -22.94 -13.04 12.05
C ASN A 50 -23.72 -12.41 10.88
N LYS A 51 -23.04 -12.05 9.78
CA LYS A 51 -23.65 -11.33 8.65
C LYS A 51 -24.97 -11.96 8.17
N TYR A 52 -26.00 -11.12 8.06
CA TYR A 52 -27.38 -11.49 7.67
C TYR A 52 -28.08 -12.54 8.56
N SER A 53 -27.54 -12.77 9.75
CA SER A 53 -28.27 -13.47 10.82
C SER A 53 -29.15 -12.50 11.59
N ARG A 54 -29.95 -13.00 12.56
CA ARG A 54 -30.81 -12.17 13.43
C ARG A 54 -30.21 -11.95 14.83
N GLY A 55 -28.93 -12.25 15.01
CA GLY A 55 -28.22 -12.22 16.29
C GLY A 55 -27.43 -10.94 16.53
N SER A 56 -26.46 -11.02 17.44
CA SER A 56 -25.53 -9.93 17.76
C SER A 56 -24.60 -9.66 16.58
N PHE A 57 -24.13 -8.42 16.40
CA PHE A 57 -22.97 -8.15 15.54
C PHE A 57 -21.72 -8.69 16.23
N VAL A 58 -21.02 -9.62 15.58
CA VAL A 58 -19.86 -10.29 16.19
C VAL A 58 -18.61 -9.95 15.40
N HIS A 59 -17.58 -9.46 16.09
CA HIS A 59 -16.33 -9.05 15.43
C HIS A 59 -15.11 -9.67 16.09
N LEU A 60 -14.10 -9.90 15.24
CA LEU A 60 -12.75 -10.21 15.69
C LEU A 60 -11.96 -8.92 15.86
N HIS A 61 -11.20 -8.86 16.93
CA HIS A 61 -10.27 -7.80 17.24
C HIS A 61 -8.89 -8.41 17.42
N PHE A 62 -7.86 -7.86 16.79
CA PHE A 62 -6.49 -8.35 16.94
C PHE A 62 -5.50 -7.22 17.15
N THR A 63 -4.41 -7.49 17.87
CA THR A 63 -3.33 -6.53 18.09
C THR A 63 -1.99 -7.16 17.83
N ASP A 64 -1.05 -6.36 17.33
CA ASP A 64 0.37 -6.69 17.20
C ASP A 64 1.21 -6.06 18.31
N GLN A 65 0.57 -5.32 19.21
CA GLN A 65 1.22 -4.69 20.35
C GLN A 65 1.38 -5.69 21.51
N PRO A 66 2.42 -5.54 22.35
CA PRO A 66 2.55 -6.32 23.57
C PRO A 66 1.29 -6.17 24.43
N THR A 67 0.75 -7.30 24.90
CA THR A 67 -0.43 -7.30 25.78
C THR A 67 -0.02 -7.30 27.25
N LEU A 68 -0.89 -6.76 28.10
CA LEU A 68 -0.74 -6.84 29.54
C LEU A 68 -1.16 -8.24 30.00
N ASP A 69 -0.44 -8.85 30.95
CA ASP A 69 -0.92 -10.04 31.63
C ASP A 69 -2.04 -9.71 32.65
N ASP A 70 -2.62 -10.75 33.25
CA ASP A 70 -3.67 -10.64 34.28
C ASP A 70 -3.22 -9.88 35.54
N SER A 71 -1.92 -9.59 35.66
CA SER A 71 -1.30 -8.81 36.73
C SER A 71 -0.94 -7.38 36.33
N ASN A 72 -1.40 -6.91 35.15
CA ASN A 72 -1.11 -5.59 34.58
C ASN A 72 0.37 -5.33 34.29
N ASN A 73 1.18 -6.37 34.13
CA ASN A 73 2.55 -6.23 33.64
C ASN A 73 2.58 -6.36 32.11
N LEU A 74 3.34 -5.49 31.44
CA LEU A 74 3.69 -5.66 30.03
C LEU A 74 4.50 -6.94 29.91
N THR A 75 3.84 -8.01 29.48
CA THR A 75 4.53 -9.26 29.14
C THR A 75 4.42 -9.45 27.65
N GLN A 76 5.57 -9.60 27.00
CA GLN A 76 5.59 -9.96 25.59
C GLN A 76 5.20 -11.44 25.50
N ARG A 77 3.89 -11.73 25.47
CA ARG A 77 3.40 -13.07 25.16
C ARG A 77 3.98 -13.47 23.80
N ASN A 78 4.34 -14.75 23.66
CA ASN A 78 4.71 -15.28 22.35
C ASN A 78 3.57 -15.00 21.36
N PRO A 79 3.85 -14.55 20.13
CA PRO A 79 2.81 -14.30 19.13
C PRO A 79 1.98 -15.55 18.84
N ILE A 80 0.77 -15.33 18.31
CA ILE A 80 -0.12 -16.42 17.92
C ILE A 80 0.47 -17.13 16.70
N THR A 81 0.57 -18.45 16.75
CA THR A 81 1.08 -19.28 15.65
C THR A 81 0.02 -20.15 14.99
N ASN A 82 -1.05 -20.55 15.68
CA ASN A 82 -2.15 -21.31 15.07
C ASN A 82 -3.51 -20.81 15.56
N ILE A 83 -4.55 -21.00 14.73
CA ILE A 83 -5.95 -20.74 15.07
C ILE A 83 -6.76 -21.99 14.73
N ALA A 84 -7.66 -22.38 15.64
CA ALA A 84 -8.66 -23.42 15.42
C ALA A 84 -10.02 -22.94 15.92
N VAL A 85 -11.10 -23.44 15.32
CA VAL A 85 -12.47 -23.17 15.78
C VAL A 85 -13.23 -24.48 15.84
N LEU A 86 -13.83 -24.76 17.00
CA LEU A 86 -14.61 -25.98 17.25
C LEU A 86 -16.06 -25.64 17.59
N GLN A 87 -16.98 -26.54 17.22
CA GLN A 87 -18.38 -26.44 17.64
C GLN A 87 -18.56 -27.00 19.05
N GLY A 88 -19.23 -26.26 19.92
CA GLY A 88 -19.58 -26.66 21.29
C GLY A 88 -19.09 -25.67 22.33
N GLN A 89 -19.91 -25.48 23.37
CA GLN A 89 -19.57 -24.65 24.53
C GLN A 89 -18.50 -25.30 25.41
N ASP A 90 -18.53 -26.63 25.50
CA ASP A 90 -17.57 -27.46 26.24
C ASP A 90 -16.50 -28.05 25.31
N ALA A 91 -16.27 -27.43 24.15
CA ALA A 91 -15.17 -27.83 23.28
C ALA A 91 -13.85 -27.65 24.03
N GLU A 92 -12.97 -28.65 23.94
CA GLU A 92 -11.64 -28.64 24.54
C GLU A 92 -10.61 -29.00 23.48
N MET A 93 -9.44 -28.39 23.60
CA MET A 93 -8.23 -28.75 22.84
C MET A 93 -7.12 -29.12 23.82
N GLY A 94 -6.03 -29.70 23.31
CA GLY A 94 -4.88 -30.08 24.12
C GLY A 94 -4.30 -28.91 24.92
N PRO A 95 -3.43 -29.18 25.92
CA PRO A 95 -2.95 -28.17 26.87
C PRO A 95 -2.17 -27.01 26.24
N ASP A 96 -1.67 -27.18 25.02
CA ASP A 96 -0.92 -26.16 24.28
C ASP A 96 -1.83 -25.13 23.57
N TRP A 97 -3.15 -25.31 23.64
CA TRP A 97 -4.15 -24.43 23.02
C TRP A 97 -4.85 -23.55 24.07
N GLU A 98 -4.83 -22.25 23.82
CA GLU A 98 -5.50 -21.22 24.62
C GLU A 98 -6.91 -20.97 24.04
N ARG A 99 -7.94 -21.06 24.88
CA ARG A 99 -9.32 -20.72 24.51
C ARG A 99 -9.50 -19.20 24.50
N ILE A 100 -10.03 -18.67 23.40
CA ILE A 100 -10.42 -17.25 23.32
C ILE A 100 -11.86 -17.11 23.84
N GLU A 101 -12.08 -16.17 24.75
CA GLU A 101 -13.41 -15.90 25.29
C GLU A 101 -14.33 -15.31 24.22
N GLY A 102 -15.58 -15.79 24.19
CA GLY A 102 -16.62 -15.36 23.28
C GLY A 102 -17.21 -16.51 22.46
N ASN A 103 -18.40 -16.26 21.90
CA ASN A 103 -19.06 -17.14 20.95
C ASN A 103 -19.06 -16.45 19.58
N LEU A 104 -18.45 -17.07 18.56
CA LEU A 104 -18.42 -16.48 17.22
C LEU A 104 -19.82 -16.40 16.57
N ASN A 105 -20.78 -17.16 17.09
CA ASN A 105 -22.18 -17.22 16.68
C ASN A 105 -23.13 -16.56 17.70
N ASP A 106 -22.66 -15.60 18.49
CA ASP A 106 -23.42 -15.03 19.61
C ASP A 106 -24.79 -14.44 19.18
N GLY A 107 -25.80 -14.58 20.03
CA GLY A 107 -27.15 -14.07 19.77
C GLY A 107 -27.93 -14.82 18.68
N ASN A 108 -27.37 -15.87 18.08
CA ASN A 108 -28.05 -16.68 17.05
C ASN A 108 -28.51 -18.05 17.53
N ARG A 109 -29.32 -18.71 16.70
CA ARG A 109 -29.79 -20.10 16.90
C ARG A 109 -28.79 -21.17 16.44
N GLY A 110 -27.63 -20.76 15.94
CA GLY A 110 -26.55 -21.67 15.52
C GLY A 110 -25.85 -22.32 16.73
N PRO A 111 -24.98 -23.32 16.49
CA PRO A 111 -24.15 -23.88 17.55
C PRO A 111 -23.19 -22.83 18.10
N VAL A 112 -22.81 -22.98 19.38
CA VAL A 112 -21.70 -22.22 19.97
C VAL A 112 -20.43 -22.56 19.22
N LEU A 113 -19.71 -21.53 18.78
CA LEU A 113 -18.42 -21.67 18.11
C LEU A 113 -17.33 -21.09 19.00
N THR A 114 -16.41 -21.95 19.42
CA THR A 114 -15.32 -21.61 20.34
C THR A 114 -14.00 -21.53 19.55
N MET A 115 -13.30 -20.41 19.66
CA MET A 115 -11.98 -20.20 19.05
C MET A 115 -10.86 -20.59 20.02
N PHE A 116 -9.81 -21.20 19.48
CA PHE A 116 -8.57 -21.54 20.18
C PHE A 116 -7.37 -21.01 19.41
N VAL A 117 -6.32 -20.65 20.13
CA VAL A 117 -5.05 -20.19 19.56
C VAL A 117 -3.88 -20.97 20.16
N GLN A 118 -2.81 -21.15 19.39
CA GLN A 118 -1.56 -21.74 19.86
C GLN A 118 -0.43 -20.71 19.76
N ARG A 119 0.61 -20.83 20.60
CA ARG A 119 1.75 -19.92 20.65
C ARG A 119 3.07 -20.70 20.69
N ASP A 120 3.34 -21.48 19.63
CA ASP A 120 4.52 -22.33 19.54
C ASP A 120 5.76 -21.52 19.10
N PRO A 121 6.81 -21.39 19.93
CA PRO A 121 8.02 -20.64 19.57
C PRO A 121 8.81 -21.23 18.39
N ASN A 122 8.50 -22.45 17.94
CA ASN A 122 9.16 -23.10 16.80
C ASN A 122 8.42 -22.93 15.48
N GLU A 123 7.20 -22.38 15.51
CA GLU A 123 6.42 -22.07 14.32
C GLU A 123 6.46 -20.59 14.00
N SER A 124 6.26 -20.28 12.72
CA SER A 124 6.12 -18.90 12.28
C SER A 124 4.82 -18.31 12.78
N PRO A 125 4.84 -17.06 13.25
CA PRO A 125 3.65 -16.44 13.79
C PRO A 125 2.69 -16.01 12.68
N ILE A 126 1.42 -15.88 13.06
CA ILE A 126 0.39 -15.30 12.22
C ILE A 126 0.59 -13.80 12.18
N ASP A 127 0.53 -13.20 10.99
CA ASP A 127 0.79 -11.77 10.78
C ASP A 127 -0.41 -11.01 10.17
N SER A 128 -1.44 -11.76 9.76
CA SER A 128 -2.64 -11.22 9.16
C SER A 128 -3.82 -12.18 9.32
N ILE A 129 -5.00 -11.62 9.55
CA ILE A 129 -6.29 -12.33 9.62
C ILE A 129 -7.28 -11.55 8.76
N VAL A 130 -7.99 -12.27 7.89
CA VAL A 130 -9.01 -11.69 7.04
C VAL A 130 -10.26 -12.54 7.06
N VAL A 131 -11.42 -11.88 6.97
CA VAL A 131 -12.72 -12.54 6.96
C VAL A 131 -13.42 -12.22 5.65
N LYS A 132 -13.92 -13.26 4.98
CA LYS A 132 -14.64 -13.14 3.73
C LYS A 132 -16.03 -13.72 3.85
N TYR A 133 -16.98 -13.07 3.19
CA TYR A 133 -18.34 -13.55 3.10
C TYR A 133 -18.59 -14.33 1.83
N GLY A 134 -19.64 -15.13 1.84
CA GLY A 134 -20.14 -15.80 0.65
C GLY A 134 -19.49 -17.14 0.41
N PHE A 135 -20.03 -17.81 -0.60
CA PHE A 135 -19.89 -19.24 -0.74
C PHE A 135 -18.55 -19.67 -1.37
N ASP A 136 -18.02 -18.84 -2.28
CA ASP A 136 -16.81 -19.10 -3.07
C ASP A 136 -15.83 -17.93 -2.95
N SER A 137 -15.75 -17.33 -1.75
CA SER A 137 -14.83 -16.23 -1.51
C SER A 137 -13.45 -16.73 -1.15
N HIS A 138 -12.44 -15.98 -1.57
CA HIS A 138 -11.04 -16.33 -1.45
C HIS A 138 -10.24 -15.15 -0.88
N ALA A 139 -9.28 -15.42 -0.01
CA ALA A 139 -8.20 -14.48 0.31
C ALA A 139 -7.08 -14.54 -0.75
N ALA A 140 -6.12 -13.61 -0.67
CA ALA A 140 -4.90 -13.62 -1.49
C ALA A 140 -4.05 -14.89 -1.25
N ILE A 141 -3.06 -15.13 -2.12
CA ILE A 141 -2.07 -16.20 -1.92
C ILE A 141 -1.38 -16.05 -0.56
N GLY A 142 -1.04 -17.20 0.05
CA GLY A 142 -0.31 -17.25 1.32
C GLY A 142 -1.24 -17.37 2.53
N TYR A 143 -2.54 -17.13 2.36
CA TYR A 143 -3.54 -17.31 3.40
C TYR A 143 -4.08 -18.74 3.45
N ASP A 144 -4.11 -19.31 4.65
CA ASP A 144 -4.75 -20.59 4.94
C ASP A 144 -6.19 -20.36 5.40
N ARG A 145 -7.10 -21.20 4.89
CA ARG A 145 -8.54 -21.13 5.19
C ARG A 145 -8.88 -22.04 6.37
N LEU A 146 -9.62 -21.53 7.35
CA LEU A 146 -10.24 -22.42 8.34
C LEU A 146 -11.35 -23.29 7.71
N PRO A 147 -11.45 -24.59 8.05
CA PRO A 147 -12.37 -25.52 7.41
C PRO A 147 -13.85 -25.26 7.74
N LEU A 148 -14.14 -24.46 8.76
CA LEU A 148 -15.47 -24.23 9.29
C LEU A 148 -16.10 -22.92 8.76
N ASP A 149 -17.41 -22.97 8.46
CA ASP A 149 -18.23 -21.77 8.28
C ASP A 149 -18.52 -21.14 9.66
N LEU A 150 -18.02 -19.92 9.89
CA LEU A 150 -18.15 -19.24 11.18
C LEU A 150 -19.57 -18.75 11.47
N ASN A 151 -20.48 -18.83 10.50
CA ASN A 151 -21.90 -18.48 10.66
C ASN A 151 -22.79 -19.72 10.47
N VAL A 152 -22.23 -20.91 10.68
CA VAL A 152 -22.93 -22.18 10.47
C VAL A 152 -24.18 -22.27 11.33
N GLY A 153 -25.28 -22.78 10.75
CA GLY A 153 -26.53 -23.04 11.47
C GLY A 153 -27.35 -21.82 11.88
N THR A 154 -26.89 -20.59 11.61
CA THR A 154 -27.63 -19.36 11.94
C THR A 154 -28.69 -19.00 10.88
N GLY A 155 -28.52 -19.51 9.65
CA GLY A 155 -29.32 -19.12 8.49
C GLY A 155 -28.84 -17.83 7.80
N GLY A 156 -27.71 -17.27 8.25
CA GLY A 156 -27.06 -16.11 7.65
C GLY A 156 -26.15 -16.45 6.46
N GLN A 157 -25.32 -15.47 6.07
CA GLN A 157 -24.34 -15.65 4.99
C GLN A 157 -23.14 -16.48 5.47
N TRP A 158 -22.55 -17.26 4.57
CA TRP A 158 -21.33 -18.02 4.86
C TRP A 158 -20.18 -17.07 5.22
N VAL A 159 -19.44 -17.40 6.27
CA VAL A 159 -18.32 -16.60 6.77
C VAL A 159 -17.07 -17.47 6.86
N HIS A 160 -16.00 -17.01 6.22
CA HIS A 160 -14.73 -17.70 6.15
C HIS A 160 -13.64 -16.85 6.78
N LEU A 161 -12.89 -17.46 7.70
CA LEU A 161 -11.69 -16.87 8.26
C LEU A 161 -10.47 -17.45 7.57
N TYR A 162 -9.58 -16.55 7.21
CA TYR A 162 -8.29 -16.83 6.65
C TYR A 162 -7.21 -16.22 7.52
N TYR A 163 -6.07 -16.89 7.66
CA TYR A 163 -4.91 -16.36 8.36
C TYR A 163 -3.64 -16.59 7.55
N ARG A 164 -2.65 -15.72 7.70
CA ARG A 164 -1.37 -15.81 7.00
C ARG A 164 -0.23 -16.02 7.99
N LYS A 165 0.70 -16.88 7.59
CA LYS A 165 2.00 -17.07 8.25
C LYS A 165 3.12 -16.78 7.26
N GLU A 166 3.92 -15.77 7.55
CA GLU A 166 5.20 -15.55 6.86
C GLU A 166 6.30 -16.27 7.64
N GLY A 167 7.03 -17.15 6.96
CA GLY A 167 8.10 -17.95 7.59
C GLY A 167 8.06 -19.45 7.33
N ASN A 168 8.87 -20.16 8.13
CA ASN A 168 8.96 -21.61 8.20
C ASN A 168 7.60 -22.25 8.52
N ARG A 169 7.07 -23.02 7.57
CA ARG A 169 5.86 -23.84 7.73
C ARG A 169 6.21 -25.32 7.79
N SER A 170 5.31 -26.12 8.36
CA SER A 170 5.46 -27.57 8.40
C SER A 170 5.43 -28.14 6.97
N PRO A 171 6.46 -28.93 6.56
CA PRO A 171 6.53 -29.46 5.21
C PRO A 171 5.29 -30.27 4.82
N ILE A 172 4.80 -30.04 3.60
CA ILE A 172 3.67 -30.78 3.05
C ILE A 172 4.13 -32.21 2.74
N THR A 173 3.38 -33.17 3.26
CA THR A 173 3.69 -34.61 3.13
C THR A 173 2.70 -35.33 2.24
N HIS A 174 1.51 -34.79 2.03
CA HIS A 174 0.50 -35.40 1.19
C HIS A 174 -0.24 -34.34 0.42
N ILE A 175 -0.59 -34.67 -0.81
CA ILE A 175 -1.49 -33.91 -1.66
C ILE A 175 -2.54 -34.87 -2.21
N THR A 176 -3.75 -34.37 -2.42
CA THR A 176 -4.79 -35.09 -3.15
C THR A 176 -5.70 -34.09 -3.85
N THR A 177 -6.61 -34.58 -4.68
CA THR A 177 -7.56 -33.72 -5.41
C THR A 177 -8.99 -34.23 -5.26
N LYS A 178 -9.96 -33.32 -5.35
CA LYS A 178 -11.38 -33.67 -5.33
C LYS A 178 -12.16 -32.76 -6.29
N ALA A 179 -12.83 -33.38 -7.24
CA ALA A 179 -13.75 -32.69 -8.15
C ALA A 179 -15.13 -32.57 -7.49
N CYS A 180 -15.65 -31.35 -7.44
CA CYS A 180 -16.93 -31.04 -6.82
C CYS A 180 -17.87 -30.36 -7.85
N PRO A 181 -19.18 -30.70 -7.86
CA PRO A 181 -20.16 -30.13 -8.79
C PRO A 181 -20.57 -28.69 -8.42
N LEU A 182 -20.29 -28.28 -7.19
CA LEU A 182 -20.47 -26.94 -6.66
C LEU A 182 -19.13 -26.53 -6.02
N PRO A 183 -18.89 -25.23 -5.72
CA PRO A 183 -17.70 -24.82 -4.98
C PRO A 183 -17.67 -25.31 -3.50
N ARG A 184 -18.52 -26.30 -3.15
CA ARG A 184 -18.62 -27.01 -1.86
C ARG A 184 -17.73 -28.24 -1.89
N CYS A 185 -16.44 -28.01 -1.77
CA CYS A 185 -15.49 -29.10 -1.59
C CYS A 185 -14.90 -29.03 -0.19
N SER A 186 -15.11 -30.08 0.57
CA SER A 186 -14.47 -30.33 1.86
C SER A 186 -14.04 -31.80 1.93
N MET A 187 -13.01 -32.05 2.73
CA MET A 187 -12.62 -33.36 3.21
C MET A 187 -12.83 -33.39 4.73
N ASP A 188 -12.44 -34.48 5.38
CA ASP A 188 -12.34 -34.50 6.83
C ASP A 188 -11.33 -33.46 7.33
N ASP A 189 -11.41 -33.14 8.62
CA ASP A 189 -10.67 -32.03 9.23
C ASP A 189 -9.13 -32.23 9.26
N SER A 190 -8.62 -33.40 8.82
CA SER A 190 -7.18 -33.64 8.69
C SER A 190 -6.55 -33.06 7.41
N TRP A 191 -7.36 -32.53 6.50
CA TRP A 191 -6.91 -31.97 5.23
C TRP A 191 -7.14 -30.46 5.15
N THR A 192 -6.09 -29.74 4.76
CA THR A 192 -6.18 -28.33 4.41
C THR A 192 -6.55 -28.19 2.94
N ARG A 193 -7.62 -27.45 2.65
CA ARG A 193 -8.05 -27.14 1.28
C ARG A 193 -7.25 -25.96 0.74
N VAL A 194 -6.71 -26.10 -0.48
CA VAL A 194 -6.17 -24.96 -1.23
C VAL A 194 -7.29 -24.00 -1.57
N ASN A 195 -7.09 -22.72 -1.25
CA ASN A 195 -8.14 -21.72 -1.24
C ASN A 195 -8.90 -21.63 -2.58
N ARG A 196 -8.17 -21.47 -3.69
CA ARG A 196 -8.73 -21.34 -5.04
C ARG A 196 -8.82 -22.69 -5.76
N PRO A 197 -9.93 -22.96 -6.49
CA PRO A 197 -10.06 -24.16 -7.33
C PRO A 197 -9.46 -23.97 -8.71
N ILE A 198 -9.23 -25.08 -9.41
CA ILE A 198 -9.04 -25.10 -10.86
C ILE A 198 -10.42 -25.26 -11.51
N LEU A 199 -10.78 -24.33 -12.41
CA LEU A 199 -12.06 -24.35 -13.14
C LEU A 199 -11.94 -25.18 -14.42
N THR A 200 -12.80 -26.20 -14.57
CA THR A 200 -12.65 -27.18 -15.66
C THR A 200 -13.85 -27.18 -16.62
N GLY A 201 -13.62 -26.75 -17.87
CA GLY A 201 -14.45 -27.04 -19.05
C GLY A 201 -15.92 -26.58 -19.04
N THR A 202 -16.65 -27.01 -20.09
CA THR A 202 -18.00 -26.53 -20.47
C THR A 202 -19.11 -26.78 -19.44
N PHE A 203 -18.87 -27.64 -18.45
CA PHE A 203 -19.83 -27.98 -17.38
C PHE A 203 -19.43 -27.42 -16.00
N LYS A 204 -18.45 -26.49 -15.91
CA LYS A 204 -18.00 -25.80 -14.68
C LYS A 204 -17.92 -26.71 -13.44
N ARG A 205 -17.01 -27.69 -13.45
CA ARG A 205 -16.64 -28.41 -12.22
C ARG A 205 -15.50 -27.68 -11.51
N TYR A 206 -15.50 -27.75 -10.18
CA TYR A 206 -14.48 -27.17 -9.31
C TYR A 206 -13.54 -28.28 -8.86
N LEU A 207 -12.31 -28.28 -9.36
CA LEU A 207 -11.28 -29.17 -8.83
C LEU A 207 -10.53 -28.45 -7.72
N TYR A 208 -10.58 -29.01 -6.51
CA TYR A 208 -9.82 -28.51 -5.37
C TYR A 208 -8.64 -29.42 -5.07
N LEU A 209 -7.50 -28.82 -4.78
CA LEU A 209 -6.36 -29.48 -4.19
C LEU A 209 -6.48 -29.45 -2.66
N PHE A 210 -6.01 -30.50 -2.02
CA PHE A 210 -5.96 -30.63 -0.57
C PHE A 210 -4.59 -31.13 -0.18
N TYR A 211 -4.06 -30.65 0.94
CA TYR A 211 -2.76 -31.03 1.45
C TYR A 211 -2.79 -31.28 2.96
N LYS A 212 -1.80 -32.01 3.46
CA LYS A 212 -1.56 -32.15 4.91
C LYS A 212 -0.08 -32.38 5.23
N SER A 213 0.30 -32.00 6.45
CA SER A 213 1.65 -32.15 6.99
C SER A 213 1.62 -33.13 8.16
N VAL A 214 2.20 -34.32 7.97
CA VAL A 214 2.23 -35.37 9.00
C VAL A 214 3.65 -35.46 9.56
N PRO A 215 3.86 -35.21 10.88
CA PRO A 215 5.17 -35.34 11.49
C PRO A 215 5.77 -36.73 11.31
N GLY A 216 7.05 -36.80 10.96
CA GLY A 216 7.78 -38.07 10.79
C GLY A 216 7.62 -38.73 9.42
N GLU A 217 6.90 -38.11 8.48
CA GLU A 217 6.78 -38.59 7.10
C GLU A 217 7.70 -37.85 6.11
N ARG A 218 7.91 -38.45 4.93
CA ARG A 218 8.76 -37.88 3.88
C ARG A 218 8.06 -36.67 3.24
N PRO A 219 8.71 -35.50 3.19
CA PRO A 219 8.13 -34.30 2.59
C PRO A 219 8.08 -34.40 1.07
N ILE A 220 7.16 -33.67 0.46
CA ILE A 220 7.10 -33.45 -0.99
C ILE A 220 8.12 -32.37 -1.37
N THR A 221 8.84 -32.56 -2.47
CA THR A 221 9.88 -31.62 -2.94
C THR A 221 9.60 -31.04 -4.33
N ASN A 222 8.69 -31.65 -5.09
CA ASN A 222 8.36 -31.19 -6.44
C ASN A 222 6.94 -31.61 -6.83
N LEU A 223 6.32 -30.82 -7.72
CA LEU A 223 5.02 -31.03 -8.34
C LEU A 223 5.08 -30.76 -9.84
N ASN A 224 4.49 -31.65 -10.63
CA ASN A 224 4.23 -31.42 -12.04
C ASN A 224 2.85 -31.97 -12.44
N LEU A 225 2.45 -31.68 -13.67
CA LEU A 225 1.22 -32.12 -14.31
C LEU A 225 1.55 -32.98 -15.52
N SER A 226 0.75 -34.00 -15.81
CA SER A 226 0.93 -34.83 -17.01
C SER A 226 -0.39 -35.38 -17.54
N LEU A 227 -0.39 -35.86 -18.80
CA LEU A 227 -1.53 -36.58 -19.40
C LEU A 227 -1.47 -38.10 -19.20
N ARG A 228 -0.39 -38.59 -18.59
CA ARG A 228 -0.15 -40.02 -18.33
C ARG A 228 0.30 -40.18 -16.89
N GLN A 229 -0.18 -41.23 -16.23
CA GLN A 229 0.30 -41.63 -14.93
C GLN A 229 1.82 -41.85 -14.99
N GLN A 230 2.56 -41.21 -14.09
CA GLN A 230 3.98 -41.46 -13.94
C GLN A 230 4.14 -42.61 -12.96
N GLN A 231 4.59 -43.75 -13.46
CA GLN A 231 4.86 -44.95 -12.68
C GLN A 231 6.35 -45.22 -12.79
N ASP A 232 7.08 -45.22 -11.67
CA ASP A 232 8.48 -45.64 -11.65
C ASP A 232 8.53 -47.16 -11.41
N ASP A 233 9.37 -47.86 -12.18
CA ASP A 233 9.73 -49.28 -11.99
C ASP A 233 10.76 -49.47 -10.85
N ASP A 234 11.20 -48.39 -10.20
CA ASP A 234 12.23 -48.36 -9.16
C ASP A 234 11.71 -47.73 -7.86
N ASP A 235 11.49 -48.56 -6.84
CA ASP A 235 11.05 -48.18 -5.48
C ASP A 235 11.96 -47.14 -4.78
N SER A 236 13.12 -46.81 -5.36
CA SER A 236 14.07 -45.85 -4.79
C SER A 236 13.67 -44.38 -4.96
N VAL A 237 12.80 -44.05 -5.92
CA VAL A 237 12.33 -42.69 -6.20
C VAL A 237 10.81 -42.62 -5.97
N GLY A 238 10.40 -42.09 -4.81
CA GLY A 238 9.00 -42.03 -4.40
C GLY A 238 8.16 -41.01 -5.18
N ARG A 239 7.96 -41.26 -6.48
CA ARG A 239 6.99 -40.53 -7.32
C ARG A 239 5.60 -41.12 -7.15
N GLU A 240 4.62 -40.23 -7.04
CA GLU A 240 3.21 -40.60 -6.95
C GLU A 240 2.40 -39.76 -7.92
N SER A 241 1.32 -40.34 -8.45
CA SER A 241 0.40 -39.69 -9.39
C SER A 241 -1.02 -39.72 -8.84
N ILE A 242 -1.68 -38.57 -8.88
CA ILE A 242 -3.09 -38.42 -8.52
C ILE A 242 -3.87 -38.19 -9.81
N ASP A 243 -4.78 -39.10 -10.17
CA ASP A 243 -5.77 -38.85 -11.22
C ASP A 243 -6.72 -37.75 -10.75
N THR A 244 -6.73 -36.62 -11.45
CA THR A 244 -7.58 -35.49 -11.10
C THR A 244 -9.05 -35.71 -11.47
N GLY A 245 -9.33 -36.70 -12.32
CA GLY A 245 -10.63 -36.91 -12.95
C GLY A 245 -11.00 -35.84 -14.00
N ILE A 246 -10.09 -34.90 -14.29
CA ILE A 246 -10.24 -33.94 -15.39
C ILE A 246 -9.73 -34.59 -16.68
N ARG A 247 -10.51 -34.47 -17.75
CA ARG A 247 -10.09 -34.86 -19.09
C ARG A 247 -9.63 -33.66 -19.91
N PHE A 248 -8.52 -33.83 -20.61
CA PHE A 248 -8.10 -32.98 -21.71
C PHE A 248 -7.97 -33.83 -22.97
N LYS A 249 -8.72 -33.46 -24.02
CA LYS A 249 -8.93 -34.33 -25.19
C LYS A 249 -9.39 -35.73 -24.73
N GLU A 250 -8.61 -36.77 -25.01
CA GLU A 250 -8.91 -38.16 -24.67
C GLU A 250 -8.16 -38.67 -23.43
N SER A 251 -7.36 -37.82 -22.78
CA SER A 251 -6.49 -38.21 -21.65
C SER A 251 -6.96 -37.60 -20.33
N ASN A 252 -6.74 -38.32 -19.23
CA ASN A 252 -6.88 -37.75 -17.89
C ASN A 252 -5.65 -36.90 -17.56
N ILE A 253 -5.84 -35.85 -16.77
CA ILE A 253 -4.76 -35.06 -16.21
C ILE A 253 -4.38 -35.63 -14.84
N PHE A 254 -3.08 -35.79 -14.61
CA PHE A 254 -2.52 -36.24 -13.35
C PHE A 254 -1.73 -35.12 -12.68
N VAL A 255 -1.86 -35.00 -11.36
CA VAL A 255 -0.90 -34.24 -10.52
C VAL A 255 0.12 -35.25 -10.02
N ASN A 256 1.38 -35.08 -10.41
CA ASN A 256 2.46 -35.94 -9.94
C ASN A 256 3.33 -35.17 -8.95
N TYR A 257 3.82 -35.90 -7.94
CA TYR A 257 4.70 -35.34 -6.94
C TYR A 257 5.82 -36.31 -6.58
N GLN A 258 6.93 -35.74 -6.14
CA GLN A 258 8.10 -36.50 -5.71
C GLN A 258 8.35 -36.29 -4.22
N ARG A 259 8.64 -37.39 -3.51
CA ARG A 259 9.05 -37.34 -2.10
C ARG A 259 10.56 -37.19 -1.94
N GLY A 260 10.95 -36.22 -1.14
CA GLY A 260 12.32 -36.03 -0.67
C GLY A 260 12.76 -37.10 0.33
N ARG A 261 13.95 -36.94 0.91
CA ARG A 261 14.44 -37.84 1.97
C ARG A 261 13.83 -37.46 3.33
N LEU A 262 13.64 -38.44 4.20
CA LEU A 262 13.16 -38.17 5.55
C LEU A 262 14.16 -37.28 6.31
N GLY A 263 13.66 -36.24 6.96
CA GLY A 263 14.47 -35.29 7.74
C GLY A 263 15.20 -34.23 6.90
N ASP A 264 15.17 -34.31 5.57
CA ASP A 264 15.63 -33.23 4.71
C ASP A 264 14.61 -32.10 4.73
N ARG A 265 15.09 -30.87 4.92
CA ARG A 265 14.28 -29.64 4.90
C ARG A 265 14.66 -28.72 3.75
N LYS A 266 15.64 -29.10 2.93
CA LYS A 266 16.04 -28.32 1.79
C LYS A 266 15.06 -28.58 0.63
N ASP A 267 14.61 -27.50 -0.01
CA ASP A 267 13.74 -27.54 -1.18
C ASP A 267 12.42 -28.32 -0.93
N VAL A 268 11.96 -28.37 0.32
CA VAL A 268 10.69 -29.02 0.69
C VAL A 268 9.53 -28.08 0.48
N LEU A 269 8.45 -28.64 -0.03
CA LEU A 269 7.22 -27.92 -0.31
C LEU A 269 6.53 -27.57 1.00
N ASP A 270 6.30 -26.29 1.25
CA ASP A 270 5.71 -25.80 2.50
C ASP A 270 4.40 -25.02 2.29
N ASN A 271 4.07 -24.73 1.02
CA ASN A 271 2.80 -24.14 0.61
C ASN A 271 2.47 -24.49 -0.85
N ILE A 272 1.17 -24.46 -1.18
CA ILE A 272 0.63 -24.72 -2.51
C ILE A 272 -0.58 -23.80 -2.75
N ALA A 273 -0.66 -23.21 -3.94
CA ALA A 273 -1.72 -22.30 -4.34
C ALA A 273 -2.11 -22.51 -5.81
N VAL A 274 -3.24 -21.91 -6.20
CA VAL A 274 -3.71 -21.85 -7.59
C VAL A 274 -3.89 -20.39 -7.96
N GLU A 275 -3.19 -19.95 -9.00
CA GLU A 275 -3.35 -18.63 -9.61
C GLU A 275 -4.22 -18.69 -10.85
N LEU A 276 -4.92 -17.61 -11.16
CA LEU A 276 -5.69 -17.49 -12.40
C LEU A 276 -4.87 -16.77 -13.48
N GLY A 277 -5.07 -17.16 -14.73
CA GLY A 277 -4.43 -16.55 -15.91
C GLY A 277 -2.95 -16.90 -16.10
N THR A 278 -2.29 -16.17 -17.00
CA THR A 278 -0.86 -16.30 -17.35
C THR A 278 0.01 -15.31 -16.55
N ASN A 279 -0.44 -14.97 -15.34
CA ASN A 279 0.17 -13.92 -14.54
C ASN A 279 1.59 -14.30 -14.06
N PRO A 280 2.44 -13.32 -13.72
CA PRO A 280 3.76 -13.60 -13.18
C PRO A 280 3.67 -14.45 -11.91
N VAL A 281 4.58 -15.40 -11.75
CA VAL A 281 4.66 -16.22 -10.54
C VAL A 281 5.19 -15.35 -9.39
N PRO A 282 4.54 -15.34 -8.21
CA PRO A 282 5.02 -14.54 -7.08
C PRO A 282 6.42 -14.93 -6.62
N TYR A 283 7.13 -13.96 -6.02
CA TYR A 283 8.50 -14.17 -5.59
C TYR A 283 8.62 -15.27 -4.54
N GLY A 284 9.54 -16.20 -4.74
CA GLY A 284 9.73 -17.36 -3.85
C GLY A 284 8.80 -18.54 -4.16
N TRP A 285 7.85 -18.37 -5.09
CA TRP A 285 7.01 -19.46 -5.59
C TRP A 285 7.55 -20.01 -6.90
N ASN A 286 7.18 -21.26 -7.20
CA ASN A 286 7.54 -21.99 -8.40
C ASN A 286 6.26 -22.47 -9.10
N PRO A 287 6.18 -22.39 -10.43
CA PRO A 287 5.08 -22.97 -11.17
C PRO A 287 5.23 -24.50 -11.23
N ALA A 288 4.12 -25.23 -11.10
CA ALA A 288 4.08 -26.64 -11.47
C ALA A 288 4.24 -26.76 -12.99
N THR A 289 5.24 -27.52 -13.45
CA THR A 289 5.47 -27.74 -14.88
C THR A 289 4.45 -28.70 -15.46
N PHE A 290 4.17 -28.58 -16.75
CA PHE A 290 3.41 -29.60 -17.48
C PHE A 290 4.41 -30.46 -18.27
N ASP A 291 4.50 -31.73 -17.94
CA ASP A 291 5.34 -32.68 -18.66
C ASP A 291 4.68 -32.99 -20.00
N ASN A 292 5.20 -32.35 -21.05
CA ASN A 292 4.74 -32.53 -22.41
C ASN A 292 4.99 -33.96 -22.89
N ASP A 293 4.00 -34.53 -23.60
CA ASP A 293 4.22 -35.75 -24.36
C ASP A 293 5.37 -35.49 -25.37
N PRO A 294 6.42 -36.33 -25.45
CA PRO A 294 7.52 -36.16 -26.40
C PRO A 294 7.11 -36.02 -27.88
N GLU A 295 5.85 -36.31 -28.21
CA GLU A 295 5.25 -36.07 -29.54
C GLU A 295 4.81 -34.62 -29.79
N GLY A 296 5.04 -33.67 -28.86
CA GLY A 296 4.78 -32.24 -29.07
C GLY A 296 3.31 -31.84 -28.99
N GLY A 297 2.53 -32.53 -28.14
CA GLY A 297 1.10 -32.27 -27.97
C GLY A 297 0.80 -30.91 -27.32
N ASP A 298 -0.33 -30.30 -27.72
CA ASP A 298 -0.85 -29.06 -27.14
C ASP A 298 -0.97 -29.14 -25.60
N VAL A 299 -0.44 -28.15 -24.90
CA VAL A 299 -0.70 -27.93 -23.47
C VAL A 299 -2.14 -27.45 -23.32
N PRO A 300 -2.90 -27.93 -22.32
CA PRO A 300 -4.19 -27.35 -22.02
C PRO A 300 -4.09 -25.84 -21.78
N ASP A 301 -4.86 -25.04 -22.52
CA ASP A 301 -5.01 -23.61 -22.25
C ASP A 301 -5.87 -23.43 -20.99
N TRP A 302 -5.20 -23.50 -19.83
CA TRP A 302 -5.83 -23.29 -18.54
C TRP A 302 -5.77 -21.81 -18.19
N ASN A 303 -6.91 -21.24 -17.83
CA ASN A 303 -6.95 -19.95 -17.14
C ASN A 303 -6.50 -20.08 -15.67
N ALA A 304 -5.69 -21.09 -15.32
CA ALA A 304 -5.18 -21.29 -13.97
C ALA A 304 -3.86 -22.08 -13.95
N GLN A 305 -2.99 -21.76 -12.99
CA GLN A 305 -1.70 -22.42 -12.76
C GLN A 305 -1.58 -22.87 -11.31
N ILE A 306 -1.16 -24.12 -11.08
CA ILE A 306 -0.72 -24.55 -9.75
C ILE A 306 0.68 -23.99 -9.51
N ILE A 307 0.85 -23.32 -8.38
CA ILE A 307 2.14 -22.84 -7.91
C ILE A 307 2.43 -23.42 -6.53
N TYR A 308 3.70 -23.56 -6.20
CA TYR A 308 4.13 -24.06 -4.90
C TYR A 308 5.36 -23.34 -4.38
N ARG A 309 5.52 -23.32 -3.06
CA ARG A 309 6.64 -22.69 -2.37
C ARG A 309 7.54 -23.77 -1.78
N THR A 310 8.84 -23.60 -1.93
CA THR A 310 9.86 -24.48 -1.35
C THR A 310 10.67 -23.73 -0.31
N GLY A 311 10.06 -23.52 0.86
CA GLY A 311 10.63 -22.69 1.92
C GLY A 311 10.56 -21.19 1.63
N GLU A 312 10.75 -20.39 2.67
CA GLU A 312 10.71 -18.94 2.56
C GLU A 312 11.93 -18.39 1.83
N LYS A 313 11.69 -17.49 0.86
CA LYS A 313 12.72 -16.73 0.18
C LYS A 313 12.66 -15.28 0.65
N ALA A 314 13.67 -14.87 1.42
CA ALA A 314 13.77 -13.49 1.89
C ALA A 314 13.76 -12.51 0.71
N LEU A 315 12.95 -11.45 0.83
CA LEU A 315 12.87 -10.40 -0.18
C LEU A 315 14.24 -9.73 -0.38
N PRO A 316 14.53 -9.25 -1.62
CA PRO A 316 15.72 -8.46 -1.86
C PRO A 316 15.75 -7.23 -0.95
N LYS A 317 16.92 -6.95 -0.35
CA LYS A 317 17.10 -5.76 0.47
C LYS A 317 17.03 -4.51 -0.40
N VAL A 318 16.13 -3.59 -0.06
CA VAL A 318 16.08 -2.26 -0.65
C VAL A 318 17.02 -1.34 0.13
N SER A 319 17.93 -0.66 -0.56
CA SER A 319 18.77 0.36 0.06
C SER A 319 17.92 1.57 0.44
N THR A 320 18.27 2.22 1.55
CA THR A 320 17.73 3.54 1.92
C THR A 320 17.78 4.50 0.72
N LEU A 321 16.68 5.22 0.48
CA LEU A 321 16.59 6.19 -0.60
C LEU A 321 17.61 7.30 -0.38
N LYS A 322 18.45 7.56 -1.39
CA LYS A 322 19.57 8.49 -1.30
C LYS A 322 19.71 9.31 -2.57
N PHE A 323 20.07 10.58 -2.41
CA PHE A 323 20.48 11.43 -3.52
C PHE A 323 21.73 10.88 -4.23
N LYS A 324 21.81 11.11 -5.54
CA LYS A 324 22.99 10.86 -6.36
C LYS A 324 24.13 11.83 -6.01
N ASP A 325 25.31 11.62 -6.59
CA ASP A 325 26.50 12.47 -6.35
C ASP A 325 26.31 13.91 -6.79
N ASP A 326 25.49 14.14 -7.80
CA ASP A 326 25.12 15.47 -8.29
C ASP A 326 23.99 16.13 -7.47
N GLY A 327 23.49 15.46 -6.43
CA GLY A 327 22.37 15.92 -5.61
C GLY A 327 21.01 15.77 -6.28
N SER A 328 20.92 14.98 -7.36
CA SER A 328 19.66 14.65 -8.03
C SER A 328 18.99 13.39 -7.42
N PHE A 329 17.66 13.33 -7.51
CA PHE A 329 16.84 12.14 -7.25
C PHE A 329 15.60 12.21 -8.14
N LYS A 330 15.33 11.16 -8.92
CA LYS A 330 14.24 11.16 -9.90
C LYS A 330 13.10 10.22 -9.49
N ILE A 331 11.88 10.72 -9.55
CA ILE A 331 10.64 9.99 -9.30
C ILE A 331 9.82 9.93 -10.59
N VAL A 332 9.36 8.74 -10.97
CA VAL A 332 8.34 8.57 -12.01
C VAL A 332 7.01 8.25 -11.31
N GLN A 333 5.96 8.98 -11.68
CA GLN A 333 4.59 8.77 -11.24
C GLN A 333 3.80 8.06 -12.34
N PHE A 334 3.23 6.91 -11.99
CA PHE A 334 2.23 6.22 -12.80
C PHE A 334 0.89 6.31 -12.10
N ALA A 335 -0.02 7.13 -12.63
CA ALA A 335 -1.36 7.30 -12.10
C ALA A 335 -2.38 6.57 -12.98
N ASP A 336 -3.42 6.01 -12.35
CA ASP A 336 -4.60 5.51 -13.05
C ASP A 336 -4.27 4.48 -14.13
N ILE A 337 -3.43 3.50 -13.77
CA ILE A 337 -2.99 2.47 -14.71
C ILE A 337 -4.11 1.47 -15.04
N HIS A 338 -5.08 1.28 -14.13
CA HIS A 338 -6.29 0.48 -14.31
C HIS A 338 -6.00 -0.89 -14.95
N MET A 339 -5.10 -1.65 -14.34
CA MET A 339 -4.72 -2.97 -14.83
C MET A 339 -5.79 -4.01 -14.44
N ALA A 340 -6.10 -4.96 -15.32
CA ALA A 340 -7.09 -6.01 -15.05
C ALA A 340 -6.43 -7.39 -14.84
N THR A 341 -7.19 -8.41 -14.47
CA THR A 341 -6.68 -9.79 -14.35
C THR A 341 -6.26 -10.36 -15.71
N GLY A 342 -7.02 -10.08 -16.76
CA GLY A 342 -6.84 -10.66 -18.09
C GLY A 342 -7.02 -9.64 -19.22
N PRO A 343 -6.85 -10.07 -20.49
CA PRO A 343 -6.96 -9.16 -21.63
C PRO A 343 -8.32 -8.46 -21.67
N HIS A 344 -8.29 -7.15 -21.90
CA HIS A 344 -9.50 -6.35 -22.04
C HIS A 344 -9.30 -5.29 -23.14
N SER A 345 -10.43 -4.82 -23.66
CA SER A 345 -10.44 -3.72 -24.63
C SER A 345 -9.93 -2.43 -24.00
N CYS A 346 -9.28 -1.60 -24.80
CA CYS A 346 -8.94 -0.25 -24.39
C CYS A 346 -10.18 0.64 -24.32
N TYR A 347 -10.16 1.58 -23.37
CA TYR A 347 -11.18 2.59 -23.23
C TYR A 347 -10.74 3.91 -23.86
N ASN A 348 -11.57 4.46 -24.74
CA ASN A 348 -11.39 5.76 -25.40
C ASN A 348 -10.00 5.98 -26.03
N ALA A 349 -9.34 4.92 -26.51
CA ALA A 349 -8.11 5.01 -27.28
C ALA A 349 -8.38 5.55 -28.70
N PRO A 350 -7.37 6.12 -29.39
CA PRO A 350 -7.51 6.49 -30.81
C PRO A 350 -7.95 5.28 -31.64
N SER A 351 -8.95 5.45 -32.52
CA SER A 351 -9.52 4.34 -33.30
C SER A 351 -8.54 3.67 -34.27
N SER A 352 -7.46 4.36 -34.61
CA SER A 352 -6.36 3.85 -35.44
C SER A 352 -5.32 3.04 -34.66
N MET A 353 -5.38 3.03 -33.33
CA MET A 353 -4.42 2.33 -32.46
C MET A 353 -4.85 0.87 -32.26
N ALA A 354 -4.00 -0.08 -32.64
CA ALA A 354 -4.16 -1.45 -32.18
C ALA A 354 -3.90 -1.48 -30.67
N CYS A 355 -4.93 -1.79 -29.89
CA CYS A 355 -4.90 -1.56 -28.46
C CYS A 355 -5.52 -2.72 -27.67
N THR A 356 -4.73 -3.28 -26.75
CA THR A 356 -5.14 -4.22 -25.69
C THR A 356 -4.69 -3.62 -24.37
N GLY A 357 -5.63 -3.29 -23.47
CA GLY A 357 -5.37 -2.28 -22.45
C GLY A 357 -4.16 -2.55 -21.56
N ASP A 358 -4.11 -3.70 -20.88
CA ASP A 358 -2.94 -4.09 -20.07
C ASP A 358 -1.61 -4.11 -20.85
N ILE A 359 -1.62 -4.52 -22.13
CA ILE A 359 -0.41 -4.64 -22.95
C ILE A 359 0.13 -3.24 -23.27
N ASN A 360 -0.72 -2.36 -23.80
CA ASN A 360 -0.33 -0.99 -24.14
C ASN A 360 0.08 -0.19 -22.89
N THR A 361 -0.64 -0.35 -21.78
CA THR A 361 -0.26 0.24 -20.49
C THR A 361 1.14 -0.22 -20.06
N SER A 362 1.43 -1.52 -20.14
CA SER A 362 2.73 -2.09 -19.76
C SER A 362 3.86 -1.64 -20.70
N GLU A 363 3.63 -1.63 -22.01
CA GLU A 363 4.59 -1.14 -23.00
C GLU A 363 4.95 0.33 -22.76
N MET A 364 3.95 1.17 -22.47
CA MET A 364 4.20 2.58 -22.13
C MET A 364 5.03 2.70 -20.84
N MET A 365 4.69 1.96 -19.77
CA MET A 365 5.47 1.97 -18.53
C MET A 365 6.93 1.57 -18.80
N GLU A 366 7.16 0.50 -19.55
CA GLU A 366 8.52 0.04 -19.88
C GLU A 366 9.33 1.08 -20.66
N ARG A 367 8.71 1.74 -21.65
CA ARG A 367 9.35 2.81 -22.44
C ARG A 367 9.70 4.00 -21.56
N VAL A 368 8.80 4.43 -20.66
CA VAL A 368 9.06 5.54 -19.72
C VAL A 368 10.18 5.17 -18.75
N LEU A 369 10.19 3.97 -18.19
CA LEU A 369 11.23 3.51 -17.27
C LEU A 369 12.62 3.50 -17.94
N GLU A 370 12.71 3.08 -19.19
CA GLU A 370 13.98 3.12 -19.95
C GLU A 370 14.43 4.55 -20.25
N ALA A 371 13.51 5.42 -20.66
CA ALA A 371 13.81 6.81 -21.00
C ALA A 371 14.21 7.65 -19.78
N GLU A 372 13.54 7.44 -18.64
CA GLU A 372 13.71 8.29 -17.45
C GLU A 372 14.72 7.76 -16.44
N ARG A 373 14.88 6.43 -16.34
CA ARG A 373 15.76 5.77 -15.37
C ARG A 373 15.57 6.30 -13.93
N PRO A 374 14.35 6.17 -13.37
CA PRO A 374 14.03 6.74 -12.07
C PRO A 374 14.77 6.04 -10.92
N ASP A 375 14.91 6.78 -9.81
CA ASP A 375 15.39 6.25 -8.52
C ASP A 375 14.24 5.69 -7.68
N LEU A 376 13.01 6.11 -7.96
CA LEU A 376 11.78 5.65 -7.32
C LEU A 376 10.61 5.70 -8.30
N VAL A 377 9.75 4.70 -8.27
CA VAL A 377 8.45 4.72 -8.95
C VAL A 377 7.32 4.81 -7.92
N VAL A 378 6.36 5.70 -8.16
CA VAL A 378 5.15 5.83 -7.35
C VAL A 378 3.93 5.54 -8.21
N PHE A 379 3.17 4.51 -7.82
CA PHE A 379 1.87 4.18 -8.40
C PHE A 379 0.77 4.91 -7.62
N THR A 380 0.12 5.89 -8.24
CA THR A 380 -0.74 6.86 -7.51
C THR A 380 -2.23 6.58 -7.59
N GLY A 381 -2.61 5.36 -7.22
CA GLY A 381 -3.99 4.91 -7.09
C GLY A 381 -4.64 4.48 -8.40
N ASP A 382 -5.73 3.74 -8.25
CA ASP A 382 -6.40 3.01 -9.34
C ASP A 382 -5.40 2.14 -10.12
N ASN A 383 -4.62 1.40 -9.35
CA ASN A 383 -3.61 0.50 -9.88
C ASN A 383 -4.27 -0.76 -10.44
N VAL A 384 -5.33 -1.20 -9.77
CA VAL A 384 -6.19 -2.30 -10.16
C VAL A 384 -7.52 -1.73 -10.70
N ASN A 385 -7.94 -2.24 -11.84
CA ASN A 385 -9.25 -1.97 -12.40
C ASN A 385 -10.31 -2.78 -11.65
N GLY A 386 -10.95 -2.15 -10.67
CA GLY A 386 -11.93 -2.75 -9.78
C GLY A 386 -12.94 -3.70 -10.43
N MET A 387 -13.75 -3.17 -11.36
CA MET A 387 -14.84 -3.93 -11.98
C MET A 387 -14.40 -5.10 -12.88
N THR A 388 -13.16 -5.10 -13.36
CA THR A 388 -12.66 -6.11 -14.31
C THR A 388 -11.53 -6.99 -13.75
N SER A 389 -11.01 -6.65 -12.57
CA SER A 389 -10.02 -7.45 -11.85
C SER A 389 -10.71 -8.33 -10.81
N ASN A 390 -11.07 -9.55 -11.22
CA ASN A 390 -11.55 -10.59 -10.31
C ASN A 390 -10.42 -11.28 -9.51
N ASP A 391 -9.17 -10.86 -9.70
CA ASP A 391 -7.99 -11.35 -9.02
C ASP A 391 -6.95 -10.23 -8.87
N ALA A 392 -7.17 -9.36 -7.88
CA ALA A 392 -6.31 -8.22 -7.61
C ALA A 392 -4.85 -8.59 -7.31
N TYR A 393 -4.60 -9.75 -6.68
CA TYR A 393 -3.25 -10.22 -6.39
C TYR A 393 -2.43 -10.39 -7.67
N SER A 394 -3.02 -11.06 -8.65
CA SER A 394 -2.38 -11.30 -9.94
C SER A 394 -2.08 -9.99 -10.70
N THR A 395 -2.99 -9.01 -10.58
CA THR A 395 -2.83 -7.67 -11.14
C THR A 395 -1.68 -6.91 -10.47
N ILE A 396 -1.50 -7.05 -9.15
CA ILE A 396 -0.36 -6.50 -8.41
C ILE A 396 0.97 -7.03 -8.96
N LEU A 397 1.07 -8.34 -9.19
CA LEU A 397 2.27 -8.92 -9.79
C LEU A 397 2.49 -8.44 -11.23
N LYS A 398 1.41 -8.25 -12.00
CA LYS A 398 1.46 -7.79 -13.38
C LYS A 398 2.01 -6.36 -13.48
N TYR A 399 1.46 -5.39 -12.74
CA TYR A 399 1.89 -4.00 -12.87
C TYR A 399 3.24 -3.72 -12.21
N SER A 400 3.62 -4.50 -11.19
CA SER A 400 4.91 -4.35 -10.51
C SER A 400 6.06 -4.98 -11.29
N LYS A 401 5.79 -5.93 -12.21
CA LYS A 401 6.80 -6.63 -12.99
C LYS A 401 7.85 -5.70 -13.64
N PRO A 402 7.49 -4.62 -14.35
CA PRO A 402 8.48 -3.75 -15.01
C PRO A 402 9.49 -3.11 -14.06
N VAL A 403 9.06 -2.74 -12.84
CA VAL A 403 9.94 -2.13 -11.82
C VAL A 403 10.75 -3.18 -11.06
N VAL A 404 10.15 -4.35 -10.81
CA VAL A 404 10.80 -5.50 -10.17
C VAL A 404 11.96 -6.02 -11.01
N GLU A 405 11.75 -6.22 -12.32
CA GLU A 405 12.79 -6.73 -13.22
C GLU A 405 13.98 -5.77 -13.38
N ARG A 406 13.75 -4.47 -13.15
CA ARG A 406 14.78 -3.44 -13.19
C ARG A 406 15.44 -3.17 -11.83
N GLY A 407 14.93 -3.80 -10.75
CA GLY A 407 15.41 -3.56 -9.39
C GLY A 407 15.17 -2.14 -8.88
N ILE A 408 14.14 -1.47 -9.39
CA ILE A 408 13.81 -0.08 -9.03
C ILE A 408 12.94 -0.11 -7.76
N PRO A 409 13.31 0.62 -6.69
CA PRO A 409 12.44 0.81 -5.54
C PRO A 409 11.10 1.41 -5.97
N TRP A 410 10.00 0.92 -5.41
CA TRP A 410 8.68 1.40 -5.78
C TRP A 410 7.69 1.37 -4.62
N THR A 411 6.66 2.20 -4.71
CA THR A 411 5.59 2.26 -3.72
C THR A 411 4.26 2.62 -4.36
N ILE A 412 3.17 2.46 -3.61
CA ILE A 412 1.80 2.78 -4.04
C ILE A 412 1.12 3.76 -3.08
N ILE A 413 0.06 4.36 -3.57
CA ILE A 413 -1.14 4.74 -2.80
C ILE A 413 -2.35 4.08 -3.44
N PHE A 414 -3.44 3.95 -2.70
CA PHE A 414 -4.71 3.43 -3.21
C PHE A 414 -5.58 4.53 -3.80
N GLY A 415 -6.35 4.16 -4.82
CA GLY A 415 -7.45 4.92 -5.38
C GLY A 415 -8.81 4.33 -5.03
N ASN A 416 -9.86 4.90 -5.59
CA ASN A 416 -11.23 4.47 -5.32
C ASN A 416 -11.58 3.12 -5.97
N HIS A 417 -10.92 2.76 -7.08
CA HIS A 417 -11.18 1.51 -7.79
C HIS A 417 -10.42 0.29 -7.23
N ASP A 418 -9.34 0.49 -6.47
CA ASP A 418 -8.49 -0.61 -6.02
C ASP A 418 -9.25 -1.62 -5.14
N GLU A 419 -10.17 -1.16 -4.26
CA GLU A 419 -10.93 -2.04 -3.35
C GLU A 419 -12.31 -2.48 -3.89
N GLU A 420 -12.61 -2.25 -5.17
CA GLU A 420 -13.90 -2.69 -5.74
C GLU A 420 -13.92 -4.18 -6.12
N GLY A 421 -12.74 -4.82 -6.15
CA GLY A 421 -12.55 -6.21 -6.57
C GLY A 421 -12.68 -7.25 -5.44
N ASP A 422 -11.84 -8.29 -5.49
CA ASP A 422 -11.90 -9.43 -4.58
C ASP A 422 -11.14 -9.24 -3.26
N LEU A 423 -10.20 -8.29 -3.20
CA LEU A 423 -9.33 -8.03 -2.03
C LEU A 423 -9.64 -6.68 -1.35
N SER A 424 -9.51 -6.66 -0.03
CA SER A 424 -9.52 -5.42 0.75
C SER A 424 -8.21 -4.64 0.60
N ARG A 425 -8.20 -3.34 0.92
CA ARG A 425 -6.96 -2.53 0.94
C ARG A 425 -5.88 -3.12 1.84
N GLU A 426 -6.26 -3.69 2.98
CA GLU A 426 -5.33 -4.36 3.90
C GLU A 426 -4.70 -5.60 3.24
N GLU A 427 -5.48 -6.44 2.56
CA GLU A 427 -4.97 -7.59 1.82
C GLU A 427 -4.06 -7.19 0.66
N MET A 428 -4.45 -6.14 -0.08
CA MET A 428 -3.65 -5.61 -1.17
C MET A 428 -2.34 -5.03 -0.67
N MET A 429 -2.34 -4.26 0.42
CA MET A 429 -1.12 -3.70 1.00
C MET A 429 -0.17 -4.81 1.46
N ARG A 430 -0.68 -5.86 2.11
CA ARG A 430 0.12 -7.04 2.45
C ARG A 430 0.73 -7.69 1.20
N SER A 431 -0.07 -7.85 0.16
CA SER A 431 0.40 -8.43 -1.11
C SER A 431 1.48 -7.58 -1.76
N VAL A 432 1.34 -6.25 -1.75
CA VAL A 432 2.32 -5.30 -2.28
C VAL A 432 3.63 -5.32 -1.48
N GLN A 433 3.56 -5.48 -0.16
CA GLN A 433 4.74 -5.60 0.71
C GLN A 433 5.54 -6.88 0.44
N ASP A 434 4.89 -7.93 -0.08
CA ASP A 434 5.53 -9.21 -0.42
C ASP A 434 6.19 -9.20 -1.81
N VAL A 435 6.10 -8.11 -2.57
CA VAL A 435 6.72 -7.99 -3.89
C VAL A 435 8.12 -7.38 -3.78
N PRO A 436 9.14 -7.93 -4.49
CA PRO A 436 10.49 -7.39 -4.48
C PRO A 436 10.57 -5.89 -4.75
N PHE A 437 11.49 -5.22 -4.05
CA PHE A 437 11.75 -3.78 -4.17
C PHE A 437 10.60 -2.85 -3.78
N SER A 438 9.47 -3.39 -3.30
CA SER A 438 8.43 -2.60 -2.69
C SER A 438 8.94 -1.96 -1.39
N ILE A 439 8.66 -0.68 -1.22
CA ILE A 439 8.90 0.07 0.02
C ILE A 439 7.60 0.68 0.56
N ALA A 440 6.46 0.14 0.13
CA ALA A 440 5.15 0.55 0.63
C ALA A 440 4.98 0.13 2.09
N GLU A 441 4.39 1.01 2.88
CA GLU A 441 4.10 0.74 4.29
C GLU A 441 2.60 0.85 4.54
N ARG A 442 2.06 -0.05 5.37
CA ARG A 442 0.65 0.04 5.81
C ARG A 442 0.36 1.32 6.59
N GLY A 443 1.36 1.88 7.27
CA GLY A 443 1.19 3.02 8.16
C GLY A 443 0.63 2.67 9.54
N PRO A 444 0.35 3.68 10.38
CA PRO A 444 -0.12 3.46 11.74
C PRO A 444 -1.55 2.92 11.77
N THR A 445 -1.81 1.96 12.67
CA THR A 445 -3.08 1.23 12.77
C THR A 445 -4.19 1.99 13.49
N GLY A 446 -3.84 3.08 14.17
CA GLY A 446 -4.77 3.92 14.95
C GLY A 446 -5.42 5.06 14.17
N ILE A 447 -5.24 5.13 12.85
CA ILE A 447 -5.86 6.14 11.98
C ILE A 447 -6.59 5.48 10.81
N SER A 448 -7.50 6.24 10.22
CA SER A 448 -8.27 5.85 9.03
C SER A 448 -7.39 5.58 7.81
N GLY A 449 -7.86 4.70 6.93
CA GLY A 449 -7.17 4.32 5.69
C GLY A 449 -6.02 3.33 5.87
N THR A 450 -5.49 2.87 4.75
CA THR A 450 -4.35 1.93 4.63
C THR A 450 -3.32 2.53 3.69
N GLY A 451 -2.04 2.59 4.09
CA GLY A 451 -1.01 3.20 3.25
C GLY A 451 -0.70 4.66 3.60
N ASN A 452 -0.89 5.06 4.86
CA ASN A 452 -0.47 6.37 5.38
C ASN A 452 0.95 6.29 5.92
N PHE A 453 1.96 6.75 5.16
CA PHE A 453 3.36 6.65 5.59
C PHE A 453 4.20 7.78 5.01
N VAL A 454 5.44 7.89 5.52
CA VAL A 454 6.42 8.87 5.08
C VAL A 454 7.72 8.16 4.71
N LEU A 455 8.23 8.45 3.51
CA LEU A 455 9.56 8.04 3.10
C LEU A 455 10.51 9.22 3.13
N GLN A 456 11.75 8.98 3.50
CA GLN A 456 12.79 10.01 3.54
C GLN A 456 13.89 9.69 2.53
N ILE A 457 14.29 10.70 1.76
CA ILE A 457 15.46 10.67 0.90
C ILE A 457 16.61 11.29 1.69
N HIS A 458 17.64 10.49 1.90
CA HIS A 458 18.80 10.89 2.68
C HIS A 458 19.91 11.42 1.76
N ARG A 459 20.83 12.18 2.34
CA ARG A 459 22.10 12.44 1.67
C ARG A 459 22.86 11.13 1.46
N ARG A 460 23.72 11.10 0.46
CA ARG A 460 24.67 10.00 0.29
C ARG A 460 25.69 9.97 1.42
N ASP A 461 26.00 8.77 1.92
CA ASP A 461 27.08 8.58 2.90
C ASP A 461 28.40 9.08 2.29
N ARG A 462 29.08 10.01 2.98
CA ARG A 462 30.46 10.33 2.65
C ARG A 462 31.28 9.05 2.86
N ARG A 463 31.83 8.46 1.79
CA ARG A 463 32.82 7.39 1.96
C ARG A 463 33.93 7.95 2.84
N PRO A 464 34.33 7.28 3.94
CA PRO A 464 35.50 7.70 4.68
C PRO A 464 36.65 7.74 3.68
N HIS A 465 37.28 8.90 3.52
CA HIS A 465 38.48 9.01 2.71
C HIS A 465 39.45 7.96 3.25
N ARG A 466 39.68 6.92 2.46
CA ARG A 466 40.70 5.92 2.73
C ARG A 466 42.01 6.69 2.74
N ARG A 467 42.50 7.06 3.93
CA ARG A 467 43.86 7.60 4.11
C ARG A 467 44.76 6.64 3.36
N GLN A 468 45.31 7.08 2.22
CA GLN A 468 46.37 6.32 1.58
C GLN A 468 47.47 6.23 2.63
N ALA A 469 47.79 5.01 3.06
CA ALA A 469 48.93 4.79 3.93
C ALA A 469 50.13 5.48 3.26
N PRO A 470 50.87 6.35 3.97
CA PRO A 470 51.98 7.05 3.37
C PRO A 470 52.95 6.01 2.82
N ARG A 471 53.18 6.06 1.51
CA ARG A 471 54.24 5.27 0.88
C ARG A 471 55.53 5.62 1.60
N ARG A 472 56.07 4.69 2.40
CA ARG A 472 57.43 4.77 2.93
C ARG A 472 58.39 4.89 1.75
N ARG A 473 58.80 6.12 1.42
CA ARG A 473 60.05 6.35 0.69
C ARG A 473 61.15 6.29 1.73
N SER A 474 61.91 5.21 1.73
CA SER A 474 63.25 5.21 2.30
C SER A 474 64.08 6.21 1.50
N ASN A 475 64.58 7.26 2.15
CA ASN A 475 65.90 7.81 1.88
C ASN A 475 66.35 8.71 3.05
N PHE A 476 67.45 8.26 3.64
CA PHE A 476 68.49 9.02 4.32
C PHE A 476 68.72 10.38 3.64
N ASP A 477 68.60 11.52 4.35
CA ASP A 477 69.74 12.26 4.92
C ASP A 477 69.35 13.67 5.46
N SER A 478 70.04 14.00 6.55
CA SER A 478 70.33 15.27 7.24
C SER A 478 69.72 16.64 6.86
N GLN A 479 69.41 17.38 7.94
CA GLN A 479 69.52 18.85 8.19
C GLN A 479 68.29 19.76 8.01
N SER A 480 67.82 20.26 9.17
CA SER A 480 67.35 21.61 9.53
C SER A 480 66.63 22.48 8.48
N ALA A 481 65.36 22.80 8.75
CA ALA A 481 64.84 24.17 8.84
C ALA A 481 63.37 24.16 9.28
N ASP A 482 63.03 25.10 10.15
CA ASP A 482 61.72 25.38 10.70
C ASP A 482 60.71 25.76 9.61
N TYR A 483 59.51 25.18 9.67
CA TYR A 483 58.25 25.79 9.23
C TYR A 483 57.12 25.11 10.02
N GLU A 484 56.60 25.83 11.02
CA GLU A 484 55.33 25.51 11.65
C GLU A 484 54.21 25.83 10.63
N ASP A 485 53.41 24.84 10.29
CA ASP A 485 52.11 25.04 9.67
C ASP A 485 51.11 24.30 10.59
N GLU A 486 50.57 25.05 11.55
CA GLU A 486 49.44 24.63 12.38
C GLU A 486 48.23 24.47 11.46
N PHE A 487 48.00 23.26 10.96
CA PHE A 487 46.66 22.87 10.53
C PHE A 487 45.86 22.52 11.79
N GLU A 488 45.08 23.49 12.26
CA GLU A 488 43.90 23.22 13.09
C GLU A 488 43.05 22.17 12.35
N VAL A 489 43.14 20.92 12.79
CA VAL A 489 42.10 19.95 12.53
C VAL A 489 41.00 20.32 13.51
N ASP A 490 39.94 20.92 12.99
CA ASP A 490 38.71 21.17 13.71
C ASP A 490 38.11 19.80 14.11
N THR A 491 38.55 19.28 15.26
CA THR A 491 38.18 17.96 15.77
C THR A 491 36.78 17.93 16.38
N GLU A 492 35.99 19.01 16.27
CA GLU A 492 34.60 19.06 16.73
C GLU A 492 33.60 18.40 15.75
N ASP A 493 34.00 18.10 14.50
CA ASP A 493 33.10 17.53 13.48
C ASP A 493 33.08 15.97 13.42
N MET A 494 33.73 15.28 14.36
CA MET A 494 33.82 13.81 14.38
C MET A 494 33.06 13.12 15.51
N GLU A 495 32.13 13.82 16.17
CA GLU A 495 31.21 13.21 17.12
C GLU A 495 29.78 13.19 16.58
N ALA A 496 29.16 12.01 16.66
CA ALA A 496 27.86 11.60 16.13
C ALA A 496 27.82 11.36 14.60
N PHE A 497 27.74 10.08 14.23
CA PHE A 497 26.97 9.68 13.06
C PHE A 497 25.57 10.31 13.21
N ASP A 498 25.32 11.43 12.54
CA ASP A 498 24.02 12.04 12.49
C ASP A 498 23.07 11.03 11.81
N LYS A 499 22.27 10.37 12.65
CA LYS A 499 21.24 9.43 12.20
C LYS A 499 20.12 10.14 11.44
N ASP A 500 20.13 11.48 11.38
CA ASP A 500 19.08 12.30 10.77
C ASP A 500 19.58 13.15 9.57
N ASP A 501 20.27 12.53 8.62
CA ASP A 501 20.65 13.16 7.32
C ASP A 501 19.51 13.13 6.28
N ALA A 502 18.24 13.22 6.72
CA ALA A 502 17.10 13.34 5.83
C ALA A 502 17.12 14.70 5.13
N ARG A 503 16.92 14.72 3.81
CA ARG A 503 17.02 15.94 2.99
C ARG A 503 15.77 16.20 2.15
N PHE A 504 14.87 15.23 2.08
CA PHE A 504 13.57 15.39 1.44
C PHE A 504 12.59 14.35 1.95
N SER A 505 11.33 14.73 2.16
CA SER A 505 10.28 13.80 2.61
C SER A 505 9.22 13.58 1.52
N LEU A 506 8.68 12.36 1.46
CA LEU A 506 7.57 11.98 0.61
C LEU A 506 6.44 11.47 1.51
N TYR A 507 5.33 12.18 1.59
CA TYR A 507 4.15 11.78 2.35
C TYR A 507 3.17 11.06 1.44
N PHE A 508 2.67 9.91 1.87
CA PHE A 508 1.68 9.11 1.17
C PHE A 508 0.43 9.01 2.05
N LEU A 509 -0.73 9.35 1.51
CA LEU A 509 -1.99 9.32 2.24
C LEU A 509 -3.06 8.57 1.45
N ASP A 510 -3.82 7.74 2.14
CA ASP A 510 -5.02 7.10 1.60
C ASP A 510 -6.17 8.11 1.58
N SER A 511 -6.63 8.50 0.40
CA SER A 511 -7.74 9.44 0.22
C SER A 511 -9.12 8.78 0.34
N GLY A 512 -9.18 7.46 0.54
CA GLY A 512 -10.43 6.69 0.59
C GLY A 512 -10.95 6.30 -0.79
N ALA A 513 -12.22 5.86 -0.84
CA ALA A 513 -12.93 5.53 -2.08
C ALA A 513 -14.17 6.41 -2.25
N TYR A 514 -15.32 5.92 -1.76
CA TYR A 514 -16.60 6.58 -1.87
C TYR A 514 -17.18 6.84 -0.48
N SER A 515 -17.82 7.98 -0.33
CA SER A 515 -18.49 8.35 0.90
C SER A 515 -19.89 7.72 0.97
N PHE A 516 -20.15 7.01 2.07
CA PHE A 516 -21.49 6.56 2.44
C PHE A 516 -22.21 7.56 3.36
N ASN A 517 -21.59 8.72 3.63
CA ASN A 517 -22.21 9.78 4.41
C ASN A 517 -23.24 10.52 3.55
N LEU A 518 -24.52 10.45 3.94
CA LEU A 518 -25.61 11.09 3.21
C LEU A 518 -25.50 12.62 3.13
N ALA A 519 -24.80 13.26 4.06
CA ALA A 519 -24.57 14.71 4.03
C ALA A 519 -23.46 15.11 3.04
N TYR A 520 -22.54 14.19 2.76
CA TYR A 520 -21.39 14.41 1.88
C TYR A 520 -21.25 13.23 0.91
N PRO A 521 -22.20 13.05 -0.02
CA PRO A 521 -22.16 11.94 -0.98
C PRO A 521 -21.07 12.14 -2.02
N GLY A 522 -20.74 11.07 -2.75
CA GLY A 522 -19.74 11.07 -3.82
C GLY A 522 -18.43 10.46 -3.36
N TYR A 523 -17.32 11.11 -3.67
CA TYR A 523 -15.99 10.65 -3.29
C TYR A 523 -15.70 10.85 -1.81
N ASP A 524 -14.91 9.92 -1.26
CA ASP A 524 -14.46 10.01 0.11
C ASP A 524 -13.31 11.02 0.28
N TRP A 525 -12.89 11.27 1.52
CA TRP A 525 -11.84 12.25 1.85
C TRP A 525 -10.84 11.73 2.87
N ILE A 526 -9.65 12.34 2.86
CA ILE A 526 -8.63 12.18 3.91
C ILE A 526 -9.22 12.63 5.25
N LYS A 527 -9.35 11.70 6.20
CA LYS A 527 -10.03 11.87 7.48
C LYS A 527 -9.26 12.73 8.46
N GLU A 528 -9.96 13.29 9.44
CA GLU A 528 -9.41 14.24 10.42
C GLU A 528 -8.27 13.62 11.25
N ASP A 529 -8.35 12.32 11.54
CA ASP A 529 -7.28 11.58 12.23
C ASP A 529 -6.02 11.42 11.35
N GLN A 530 -6.17 11.25 10.04
CA GLN A 530 -5.07 11.28 9.07
C GLN A 530 -4.47 12.68 8.94
N VAL A 531 -5.30 13.73 8.93
CA VAL A 531 -4.83 15.13 8.91
C VAL A 531 -4.01 15.42 10.18
N GLU A 532 -4.48 14.98 11.34
CA GLU A 532 -3.76 15.16 12.60
C GLU A 532 -2.47 14.34 12.64
N TRP A 533 -2.49 13.09 12.16
CA TRP A 533 -1.28 12.30 11.99
C TRP A 533 -0.27 12.98 11.07
N PHE A 534 -0.72 13.57 9.96
CA PHE A 534 0.14 14.32 9.06
C PHE A 534 0.78 15.52 9.76
N ARG A 535 -0.01 16.33 10.50
CA ARG A 535 0.53 17.47 11.29
C ARG A 535 1.61 17.01 12.26
N GLN A 536 1.35 15.95 13.02
CA GLN A 536 2.29 15.40 13.99
C GLN A 536 3.56 14.85 13.31
N THR A 537 3.40 14.15 12.19
CA THR A 537 4.52 13.57 11.44
C THR A 537 5.40 14.65 10.83
N SER A 538 4.80 15.64 10.14
CA SER A 538 5.54 16.79 9.61
C SER A 538 6.21 17.59 10.73
N GLN A 539 5.55 17.81 11.87
CA GLN A 539 6.17 18.47 13.01
C GLN A 539 7.36 17.66 13.57
N ALA A 540 7.24 16.34 13.67
CA ALA A 540 8.31 15.46 14.16
C ALA A 540 9.54 15.45 13.22
N VAL A 541 9.34 15.62 11.91
CA VAL A 541 10.42 15.78 10.94
C VAL A 541 11.01 17.19 11.01
N THR A 542 10.18 18.22 10.92
CA THR A 542 10.61 19.62 10.75
C THR A 542 11.13 20.28 12.02
N SER A 543 10.76 19.78 13.22
CA SER A 543 11.25 20.28 14.51
C SER A 543 12.74 20.00 14.74
N ARG A 544 13.33 19.07 13.98
CA ARG A 544 14.75 18.73 14.01
C ARG A 544 15.61 19.79 13.31
N TYR A 545 15.00 20.70 12.55
CA TYR A 545 15.70 21.66 11.70
C TYR A 545 15.40 23.11 12.09
N PRO A 546 16.41 24.01 11.99
CA PRO A 546 16.20 25.45 12.00
C PRO A 546 15.15 25.91 10.99
N LYS A 547 14.50 27.04 11.24
CA LYS A 547 13.38 27.57 10.40
C LYS A 547 13.74 27.73 8.93
N ASP A 548 14.97 28.13 8.65
CA ASP A 548 15.54 28.42 7.33
C ASP A 548 16.21 27.20 6.67
N LYS A 549 16.21 26.04 7.31
CA LYS A 549 16.88 24.81 6.83
C LYS A 549 15.98 23.58 6.82
N VAL A 550 14.67 23.78 6.83
CA VAL A 550 13.71 22.67 6.80
C VAL A 550 13.79 21.98 5.43
N PRO A 551 14.01 20.65 5.40
CA PRO A 551 13.91 19.87 4.17
C PRO A 551 12.54 20.03 3.51
N ASN A 552 12.50 20.17 2.19
CA ASN A 552 11.23 20.23 1.45
C ASN A 552 10.58 18.84 1.38
N ALA A 553 9.28 18.83 1.05
CA ALA A 553 8.54 17.59 0.89
C ALA A 553 7.50 17.64 -0.24
N LEU A 554 7.14 16.45 -0.72
CA LEU A 554 5.97 16.20 -1.59
C LEU A 554 4.93 15.37 -0.84
N ALA A 555 3.65 15.56 -1.16
CA ALA A 555 2.57 14.70 -0.70
C ALA A 555 1.84 14.04 -1.88
N PHE A 556 1.49 12.76 -1.73
CA PHE A 556 0.82 11.93 -2.72
C PHE A 556 -0.49 11.41 -2.11
N PHE A 557 -1.58 11.60 -2.83
CA PHE A 557 -2.91 11.04 -2.55
C PHE A 557 -3.62 10.84 -3.89
N HIS A 558 -4.67 10.03 -3.96
CA HIS A 558 -5.27 9.70 -5.25
C HIS A 558 -6.38 10.69 -5.62
N ILE A 559 -7.40 10.81 -4.77
CA ILE A 559 -8.52 11.73 -4.96
C ILE A 559 -8.03 13.16 -4.66
N PRO A 560 -8.19 14.12 -5.58
CA PRO A 560 -7.70 15.48 -5.41
C PRO A 560 -8.42 16.20 -4.26
N LEU A 561 -7.70 17.10 -3.57
CA LEU A 561 -8.32 17.97 -2.56
C LEU A 561 -9.28 18.97 -3.24
N PRO A 562 -10.30 19.49 -2.53
CA PRO A 562 -11.20 20.51 -3.08
C PRO A 562 -10.47 21.72 -3.69
N GLU A 563 -9.30 22.08 -3.16
CA GLU A 563 -8.48 23.20 -3.64
C GLU A 563 -7.94 23.03 -5.05
N TYR A 564 -7.88 21.79 -5.59
CA TYR A 564 -7.53 21.56 -6.99
C TYR A 564 -8.57 22.17 -7.94
N GLY A 565 -9.83 22.27 -7.51
CA GLY A 565 -10.93 22.83 -8.28
C GLY A 565 -10.93 24.36 -8.38
N LEU A 566 -10.05 25.08 -7.67
CA LEU A 566 -10.05 26.55 -7.57
C LEU A 566 -9.61 27.29 -8.85
N VAL A 567 -9.32 26.56 -9.94
CA VAL A 567 -9.19 27.16 -11.27
C VAL A 567 -10.59 27.47 -11.78
N ASP A 568 -11.04 28.71 -11.58
CA ASP A 568 -12.39 29.16 -11.88
C ASP A 568 -12.91 28.71 -13.25
N GLU A 569 -14.17 28.30 -13.21
CA GLU A 569 -15.15 28.33 -14.29
C GLU A 569 -15.36 29.78 -14.77
N ASP A 570 -14.38 30.37 -15.48
CA ASP A 570 -14.65 31.54 -16.32
C ASP A 570 -15.04 31.02 -17.73
N ASP A 571 -16.36 31.00 -18.00
CA ASP A 571 -16.98 31.48 -19.24
C ASP A 571 -16.83 30.65 -20.54
N ASP A 572 -17.73 29.67 -20.78
CA ASP A 572 -18.12 29.28 -22.16
C ASP A 572 -19.48 28.55 -22.28
N SER A 573 -20.27 28.41 -21.20
CA SER A 573 -21.58 27.75 -21.24
C SER A 573 -22.70 28.60 -20.64
N ASN A 574 -22.92 29.80 -21.18
CA ASN A 574 -24.28 30.36 -21.24
C ASN A 574 -24.36 31.41 -22.33
N GLY A 575 -25.03 31.09 -23.45
CA GLY A 575 -25.63 32.08 -24.33
C GLY A 575 -26.83 32.77 -23.65
N GLY A 576 -26.59 33.39 -22.50
CA GLY A 576 -27.59 34.05 -21.67
C GLY A 576 -27.26 35.54 -21.55
N ASP A 577 -28.17 36.35 -22.10
CA ASP A 577 -28.22 37.82 -22.11
C ASP A 577 -27.35 38.56 -21.09
N ASP A 578 -26.45 39.39 -21.62
CA ASP A 578 -25.86 40.54 -20.95
C ASP A 578 -26.96 41.51 -20.50
N ASN A 579 -27.50 41.43 -19.27
CA ASN A 579 -28.27 42.58 -18.72
C ASN A 579 -28.46 42.70 -17.19
N ASP A 580 -27.87 41.87 -16.33
CA ASP A 580 -27.99 42.09 -14.88
C ASP A 580 -26.62 42.23 -14.21
N ARG A 581 -26.04 43.44 -14.31
CA ARG A 581 -24.93 43.91 -13.48
C ARG A 581 -25.44 44.89 -12.44
N GLU A 582 -25.84 44.37 -11.27
CA GLU A 582 -25.76 45.10 -10.01
C GLU A 582 -25.57 44.08 -8.87
N ASP A 583 -24.31 43.91 -8.49
CA ASP A 583 -23.81 43.64 -7.13
C ASP A 583 -22.52 42.82 -7.18
N GLY A 584 -21.42 43.54 -7.40
CA GLY A 584 -20.08 43.01 -7.38
C GLY A 584 -19.72 42.43 -6.02
N LYS A 585 -19.68 41.09 -5.94
CA LYS A 585 -19.05 40.36 -4.83
C LYS A 585 -18.64 38.93 -5.19
N TYR A 586 -17.91 38.76 -6.28
CA TYR A 586 -16.95 37.65 -6.40
C TYR A 586 -15.58 38.22 -6.71
N LEU A 587 -14.64 37.92 -5.80
CA LEU A 587 -13.26 38.36 -5.82
C LEU A 587 -12.54 37.71 -7.01
N ARG A 588 -12.64 38.34 -8.18
CA ARG A 588 -11.80 37.97 -9.31
C ARG A 588 -10.33 38.26 -8.96
N LYS A 589 -9.46 37.26 -9.17
CA LYS A 589 -7.99 37.30 -9.24
C LYS A 589 -7.20 37.18 -7.94
N ALA A 590 -6.79 35.95 -7.62
CA ALA A 590 -5.41 35.70 -7.23
C ALA A 590 -4.69 35.02 -8.40
N ASN A 591 -3.44 35.43 -8.67
CA ASN A 591 -2.58 34.97 -9.77
C ASN A 591 -2.17 33.49 -9.61
N SER A 592 -3.07 32.54 -9.73
CA SER A 592 -2.71 31.12 -9.74
C SER A 592 -2.13 30.78 -11.11
N LYS A 593 -0.82 30.58 -11.19
CA LYS A 593 -0.14 30.14 -12.41
C LYS A 593 -0.44 28.66 -12.60
N MET A 594 -1.13 28.31 -13.68
CA MET A 594 -1.39 26.93 -14.08
C MET A 594 -0.48 26.55 -15.25
N VAL A 595 0.09 25.34 -15.23
CA VAL A 595 0.84 24.77 -16.34
C VAL A 595 0.38 23.35 -16.60
N GLY A 596 -0.05 23.08 -17.84
CA GLY A 596 -0.71 21.84 -18.24
C GLY A 596 -2.18 22.08 -18.56
N ASP A 597 -2.93 21.01 -18.80
CA ASP A 597 -4.30 21.07 -19.33
C ASP A 597 -5.31 20.61 -18.28
N LYS A 598 -6.31 21.46 -18.02
CA LYS A 598 -7.55 21.11 -17.31
C LYS A 598 -8.60 20.77 -18.37
N VAL A 599 -8.88 19.49 -18.54
CA VAL A 599 -9.73 18.97 -19.63
C VAL A 599 -11.08 18.50 -19.10
N GLU A 600 -11.16 18.17 -17.82
CA GLU A 600 -12.39 17.74 -17.17
C GLU A 600 -12.60 18.43 -15.81
N GLY A 601 -13.80 18.28 -15.26
CA GLY A 601 -14.11 18.74 -13.92
C GLY A 601 -13.22 18.07 -12.88
N VAL A 602 -12.99 18.74 -11.75
CA VAL A 602 -12.20 18.15 -10.66
C VAL A 602 -13.10 17.30 -9.78
N SER A 603 -12.79 16.01 -9.68
CA SER A 603 -13.59 15.04 -8.94
C SER A 603 -13.17 14.95 -7.46
N SER A 604 -13.13 16.09 -6.78
CA SER A 604 -12.80 16.18 -5.34
C SER A 604 -14.00 15.82 -4.44
N PRO A 605 -13.77 15.44 -3.16
CA PRO A 605 -14.85 15.26 -2.20
C PRO A 605 -15.65 16.55 -1.98
N SER A 606 -16.95 16.39 -1.67
CA SER A 606 -17.81 17.51 -1.29
C SER A 606 -17.52 18.05 0.11
N TYR A 607 -16.86 17.25 0.96
CA TYR A 607 -16.39 17.65 2.28
C TYR A 607 -14.92 18.07 2.22
N ASN A 608 -14.60 19.23 2.80
CA ASN A 608 -13.22 19.68 2.98
C ASN A 608 -12.77 19.37 4.42
N SER A 609 -11.83 18.44 4.58
CA SER A 609 -11.29 18.04 5.88
C SER A 609 -10.25 19.00 6.47
N GLY A 610 -9.89 20.06 5.76
CA GLY A 610 -8.82 20.97 6.14
C GLY A 610 -7.41 20.40 5.91
N MET A 611 -7.28 19.35 5.10
CA MET A 611 -5.98 18.78 4.75
C MET A 611 -5.08 19.79 4.03
N PHE A 612 -5.63 20.61 3.12
CA PHE A 612 -4.85 21.66 2.48
C PHE A 612 -4.32 22.68 3.49
N ASP A 613 -5.13 23.09 4.47
CA ASP A 613 -4.68 24.00 5.51
C ASP A 613 -3.56 23.38 6.35
N ALA A 614 -3.66 22.10 6.70
CA ALA A 614 -2.56 21.39 7.37
C ALA A 614 -1.27 21.38 6.53
N ILE A 615 -1.39 21.15 5.21
CA ILE A 615 -0.25 21.21 4.27
C ILE A 615 0.30 22.63 4.17
N PHE A 616 -0.55 23.64 4.08
CA PHE A 616 -0.15 25.04 4.00
C PHE A 616 0.61 25.46 5.26
N GLU A 617 0.11 25.09 6.44
CA GLU A 617 0.70 25.36 7.76
C GLU A 617 1.99 24.57 8.03
N SER A 618 2.18 23.42 7.37
CA SER A 618 3.40 22.63 7.47
C SER A 618 4.63 23.44 7.02
N ARG A 619 5.81 23.09 7.53
CA ARG A 619 7.06 23.80 7.21
C ARG A 619 7.82 23.22 6.01
N ASP A 620 7.39 22.07 5.49
CA ASP A 620 8.14 21.25 4.53
C ASP A 620 7.40 21.05 3.19
N VAL A 621 6.11 20.72 3.21
CA VAL A 621 5.39 20.36 1.97
C VAL A 621 5.24 21.56 1.05
N ARG A 622 5.67 21.39 -0.21
CA ARG A 622 5.73 22.43 -1.24
C ARG A 622 4.91 22.10 -2.48
N ALA A 623 4.63 20.82 -2.72
CA ALA A 623 3.75 20.38 -3.77
C ALA A 623 3.02 19.10 -3.37
N THR A 624 1.82 18.93 -3.91
CA THR A 624 1.01 17.73 -3.79
C THR A 624 0.73 17.16 -5.17
N THR A 625 0.50 15.86 -5.26
CA THR A 625 0.12 15.23 -6.51
C THR A 625 -1.04 14.25 -6.35
N ALA A 626 -1.95 14.28 -7.32
CA ALA A 626 -3.17 13.50 -7.41
C ALA A 626 -3.24 12.68 -8.71
N GLY A 627 -4.06 11.62 -8.71
CA GLY A 627 -4.49 10.88 -9.90
C GLY A 627 -5.95 11.19 -10.20
N HIS A 628 -6.76 10.14 -10.42
CA HIS A 628 -8.23 10.14 -10.38
C HIS A 628 -8.92 10.81 -11.58
N ASP A 629 -8.56 12.05 -11.88
CA ASP A 629 -9.02 12.78 -13.08
C ASP A 629 -8.04 12.51 -14.24
N HIS A 630 -8.36 11.54 -15.08
CA HIS A 630 -7.44 10.98 -16.08
C HIS A 630 -7.04 11.95 -17.19
N LEU A 631 -7.90 12.94 -17.48
CA LEU A 631 -7.68 13.91 -18.55
C LEU A 631 -6.96 15.16 -18.04
N ASN A 632 -7.05 15.44 -16.73
CA ASN A 632 -6.35 16.55 -16.09
C ASN A 632 -4.87 16.22 -15.86
N ASP A 633 -3.99 17.17 -16.18
CA ASP A 633 -2.55 16.96 -16.04
C ASP A 633 -1.77 18.24 -15.70
N TYR A 634 -2.47 19.21 -15.13
CA TYR A 634 -1.90 20.51 -14.77
C TYR A 634 -1.26 20.49 -13.38
N CYS A 635 -0.40 21.49 -13.13
CA CYS A 635 -0.06 21.94 -11.78
C CYS A 635 -0.58 23.36 -11.56
N LEU A 636 -1.11 23.63 -10.37
CA LEU A 636 -1.68 24.90 -9.96
C LEU A 636 -0.93 25.44 -8.73
N ASP A 637 -0.31 26.62 -8.82
CA ASP A 637 0.19 27.33 -7.63
C ASP A 637 -1.01 27.88 -6.84
N HIS A 638 -1.33 27.24 -5.72
CA HIS A 638 -2.29 27.73 -4.75
C HIS A 638 -1.60 28.09 -3.43
N ARG A 639 -1.53 29.39 -3.13
CA ARG A 639 -0.91 29.94 -1.90
C ARG A 639 0.54 29.47 -1.68
N GLY A 640 1.30 29.26 -2.76
CA GLY A 640 2.69 28.83 -2.70
C GLY A 640 2.88 27.31 -2.56
N ILE A 641 1.81 26.54 -2.74
CA ILE A 641 1.81 25.07 -2.82
C ILE A 641 1.37 24.69 -4.23
N GLU A 642 2.17 23.88 -4.92
CA GLU A 642 1.84 23.38 -6.26
C GLU A 642 0.93 22.15 -6.16
N LEU A 643 -0.28 22.23 -6.74
CA LEU A 643 -1.27 21.16 -6.77
C LEU A 643 -1.25 20.50 -8.15
N CYS A 644 -0.64 19.32 -8.28
CA CYS A 644 -0.40 18.65 -9.56
C CYS A 644 -1.29 17.44 -9.79
N PHE A 645 -1.77 17.25 -11.02
CA PHE A 645 -2.31 15.96 -11.48
C PHE A 645 -1.23 15.14 -12.19
N GLY A 646 -1.21 13.83 -11.96
CA GLY A 646 -0.30 12.89 -12.62
C GLY A 646 -0.62 12.67 -14.10
N GLY A 647 -1.90 12.82 -14.47
CA GLY A 647 -2.45 12.42 -15.76
C GLY A 647 -2.70 10.91 -15.85
N GLY A 648 -3.67 10.49 -16.66
CA GLY A 648 -4.04 9.09 -16.80
C GLY A 648 -3.12 8.32 -17.76
N LEU A 649 -2.43 7.30 -17.23
CA LEU A 649 -1.56 6.42 -18.01
C LEU A 649 -2.32 5.22 -18.59
N GLY A 650 -3.25 4.65 -17.83
CA GLY A 650 -3.89 3.37 -18.15
C GLY A 650 -4.80 3.39 -19.36
N TYR A 651 -4.72 2.34 -20.17
CA TYR A 651 -5.68 2.07 -21.25
C TYR A 651 -6.91 1.28 -20.78
N GLY A 652 -6.93 0.79 -19.55
CA GLY A 652 -8.05 0.04 -18.96
C GLY A 652 -9.18 0.87 -18.40
N SER A 653 -9.05 2.19 -18.38
CA SER A 653 -10.13 3.07 -17.97
C SER A 653 -10.24 4.28 -18.89
N TYR A 654 -11.25 5.10 -18.63
CA TYR A 654 -11.68 6.18 -19.52
C TYR A 654 -10.52 7.11 -19.89
N GLY A 655 -10.68 7.73 -21.04
CA GLY A 655 -9.72 8.67 -21.61
C GLY A 655 -10.37 9.43 -22.74
N ARG A 656 -9.56 9.98 -23.65
CA ARG A 656 -10.07 10.68 -24.83
C ARG A 656 -9.15 10.41 -26.00
N GLY A 657 -9.67 9.88 -27.12
CA GLY A 657 -8.85 9.46 -28.26
C GLY A 657 -8.08 10.59 -28.96
N SER A 658 -8.33 11.86 -28.61
CA SER A 658 -7.56 13.02 -29.05
C SER A 658 -6.45 13.44 -28.09
N ILE A 659 -6.28 12.73 -26.96
CA ILE A 659 -5.31 13.07 -25.92
C ILE A 659 -4.50 11.82 -25.59
N TYR A 660 -3.18 11.92 -25.74
CA TYR A 660 -2.27 10.82 -25.41
C TYR A 660 -2.34 10.45 -23.93
N ARG A 661 -2.18 9.16 -23.61
CA ARG A 661 -1.87 8.74 -22.24
C ARG A 661 -0.55 9.36 -21.79
N ARG A 662 -0.35 9.57 -20.49
CA ARG A 662 0.86 10.25 -20.01
C ARG A 662 1.28 9.83 -18.61
N SER A 663 2.57 10.00 -18.33
CA SER A 663 3.17 9.84 -17.00
C SER A 663 3.87 11.13 -16.60
N ARG A 664 3.82 11.48 -15.32
CA ARG A 664 4.55 12.61 -14.74
C ARG A 664 5.89 12.16 -14.17
N VAL A 665 6.90 13.01 -14.34
CA VAL A 665 8.23 12.85 -13.77
C VAL A 665 8.50 14.01 -12.82
N PHE A 666 9.13 13.73 -11.69
CA PHE A 666 9.68 14.73 -10.79
C PHE A 666 11.19 14.51 -10.68
N GLU A 667 11.96 15.56 -10.89
CA GLU A 667 13.40 15.57 -10.68
C GLU A 667 13.72 16.52 -9.53
N ILE A 668 14.07 15.91 -8.39
CA ILE A 668 14.50 16.61 -7.20
C ILE A 668 15.99 16.91 -7.38
N LEU A 669 16.35 18.18 -7.33
CA LEU A 669 17.69 18.68 -7.59
C LEU A 669 18.24 19.36 -6.34
N LYS A 670 19.56 19.58 -6.33
CA LYS A 670 20.27 20.32 -5.28
C LYS A 670 19.99 19.75 -3.88
N ASN A 671 19.93 18.43 -3.76
CA ASN A 671 19.64 17.72 -2.50
C ASN A 671 18.30 18.12 -1.84
N GLY A 672 17.28 18.42 -2.64
CA GLY A 672 15.93 18.73 -2.14
C GLY A 672 15.52 20.19 -2.22
N ASP A 673 16.44 21.09 -2.59
CA ASP A 673 16.14 22.53 -2.64
C ASP A 673 15.33 22.92 -3.88
N ARG A 674 15.30 22.10 -4.94
CA ARG A 674 14.56 22.38 -6.16
C ARG A 674 13.84 21.14 -6.66
N VAL A 675 12.63 21.31 -7.19
CA VAL A 675 11.90 20.24 -7.89
C VAL A 675 11.46 20.75 -9.25
N ASP A 676 11.93 20.07 -10.28
CA ASP A 676 11.45 20.22 -11.65
C ASP A 676 10.48 19.07 -11.98
N THR A 677 9.50 19.32 -12.85
CA THR A 677 8.55 18.30 -13.31
C THR A 677 8.26 18.46 -14.80
N TRP A 678 7.93 17.35 -15.44
CA TRP A 678 7.42 17.27 -16.81
C TRP A 678 6.55 16.03 -16.97
N LYS A 679 5.93 15.88 -18.15
CA LYS A 679 5.15 14.71 -18.53
C LYS A 679 5.73 14.05 -19.77
N ARG A 680 5.59 12.73 -19.88
CA ARG A 680 5.87 11.91 -21.07
C ARG A 680 4.56 11.46 -21.68
N LEU A 681 4.35 11.76 -22.96
CA LEU A 681 3.17 11.33 -23.72
C LEU A 681 3.38 9.93 -24.30
N ASP A 682 2.32 9.14 -24.45
CA ASP A 682 2.36 7.87 -25.20
C ASP A 682 2.22 8.10 -26.71
N ASP A 683 3.12 8.92 -27.26
CA ASP A 683 3.36 9.02 -28.70
C ASP A 683 4.64 8.25 -29.06
N ASP A 684 4.99 8.17 -30.34
CA ASP A 684 6.13 7.37 -30.81
C ASP A 684 7.47 7.80 -30.16
N GLU A 685 7.62 9.08 -29.79
CA GLU A 685 8.86 9.68 -29.30
C GLU A 685 8.92 9.85 -27.76
N LEU A 686 7.86 9.49 -27.04
CA LEU A 686 7.68 9.86 -25.64
C LEU A 686 7.88 11.36 -25.40
N THR A 687 7.16 12.20 -26.15
CA THR A 687 7.34 13.66 -26.13
C THR A 687 7.24 14.22 -24.71
N ILE A 688 8.20 15.07 -24.35
CA ILE A 688 8.21 15.83 -23.09
C ILE A 688 7.29 17.04 -23.23
N VAL A 689 6.31 17.18 -22.33
CA VAL A 689 5.44 18.35 -22.27
C VAL A 689 5.29 18.90 -20.86
N GLY A 690 4.93 20.19 -20.76
CA GLY A 690 4.64 20.85 -19.47
C GLY A 690 5.83 20.92 -18.51
N GLN A 691 7.06 21.03 -19.04
CA GLN A 691 8.27 21.15 -18.22
C GLN A 691 8.25 22.45 -17.42
N GLN A 692 8.41 22.35 -16.10
CA GLN A 692 8.42 23.50 -15.18
C GLN A 692 9.19 23.22 -13.90
N THR A 693 9.67 24.28 -13.25
CA THR A 693 10.15 24.23 -11.87
C THR A 693 8.96 24.51 -10.95
N LEU A 694 8.62 23.54 -10.11
CA LEU A 694 7.56 23.68 -9.10
C LEU A 694 8.00 24.65 -8.02
N PHE A 695 9.24 24.51 -7.56
CA PHE A 695 9.80 25.42 -6.56
C PHE A 695 11.33 25.34 -6.49
N GLU A 696 11.92 26.39 -5.94
CA GLU A 696 13.33 26.47 -5.56
C GLU A 696 13.47 27.15 -4.19
N GLY A 697 14.41 26.67 -3.36
CA GLY A 697 14.64 27.06 -1.98
C GLY A 697 13.67 26.43 -0.96
N CYS A 698 13.93 26.68 0.32
CA CYS A 698 13.08 26.23 1.43
C CYS A 698 11.75 26.98 1.49
N LYS A 699 10.70 26.30 1.96
CA LYS A 699 9.39 26.92 2.23
C LYS A 699 9.51 28.15 3.15
N GLY A 700 8.92 29.27 2.75
CA GLY A 700 8.96 30.53 3.51
C GLY A 700 10.18 31.42 3.27
N SER A 701 11.14 31.00 2.44
CA SER A 701 12.20 31.89 1.95
C SER A 701 11.60 32.99 1.04
N PRO A 702 12.12 34.23 1.05
CA PRO A 702 11.65 35.27 0.13
C PRO A 702 11.77 34.78 -1.32
N ARG A 703 10.66 34.81 -2.08
CA ARG A 703 10.73 34.57 -3.53
C ARG A 703 11.61 35.67 -4.13
N GLU A 704 12.72 35.31 -4.78
CA GLU A 704 13.41 36.25 -5.65
C GLU A 704 12.49 36.54 -6.83
N ASP A 705 11.71 37.60 -6.73
CA ASP A 705 10.97 38.15 -7.86
C ASP A 705 12.00 38.46 -8.95
N GLY A 706 12.01 37.65 -10.01
CA GLY A 706 12.75 37.92 -11.23
C GLY A 706 12.27 39.21 -11.88
N ARG A 707 12.73 40.36 -11.38
CA ARG A 707 12.62 41.65 -12.04
C ARG A 707 13.95 41.92 -12.72
N GLY A 708 13.95 41.68 -14.03
CA GLY A 708 14.92 42.28 -14.93
C GLY A 708 15.03 43.79 -14.66
N SER A 709 16.26 44.27 -14.73
CA SER A 709 16.62 45.67 -14.51
C SER A 709 15.73 46.61 -15.33
N SER A 710 14.97 47.47 -14.66
CA SER A 710 14.67 48.79 -15.21
C SER A 710 14.60 49.81 -14.08
N SER A 711 15.19 50.95 -14.38
CA SER A 711 15.57 52.03 -13.48
C SER A 711 14.40 52.94 -13.09
N ARG A 712 14.49 53.52 -11.88
CA ARG A 712 13.75 54.72 -11.38
C ARG A 712 12.26 54.41 -11.07
N ASP A 713 11.69 54.76 -9.91
CA ASP A 713 11.78 56.00 -9.16
C ASP A 713 11.68 55.80 -7.64
N ARG A 714 12.36 56.70 -6.91
CA ARG A 714 12.18 56.95 -5.48
C ARG A 714 10.96 57.86 -5.30
N ASN A 715 9.94 57.46 -4.54
CA ASN A 715 9.48 58.16 -3.33
C ASN A 715 8.12 57.66 -2.78
N SER A 716 8.03 57.75 -1.44
CA SER A 716 6.84 57.89 -0.60
C SER A 716 5.95 56.67 -0.32
N GLY A 717 5.78 56.35 0.97
CA GLY A 717 4.75 55.42 1.45
C GLY A 717 5.10 54.60 2.71
N LEU A 718 5.82 55.16 3.68
CA LEU A 718 5.95 54.53 5.01
C LEU A 718 4.61 54.60 5.74
N GLY A 719 4.07 53.43 6.10
CA GLY A 719 3.03 53.31 7.13
C GLY A 719 1.80 52.52 6.68
N GLN A 720 1.89 51.18 6.69
CA GLN A 720 0.71 50.31 6.85
C GLN A 720 1.03 48.81 7.12
N SER A 721 2.29 48.37 7.08
CA SER A 721 2.64 46.96 7.38
C SER A 721 2.70 46.62 8.88
N GLY A 722 2.88 47.62 9.76
CA GLY A 722 3.04 47.39 11.20
C GLY A 722 1.74 47.14 11.99
N GLN A 723 0.57 47.42 11.43
CA GLN A 723 -0.72 47.24 12.12
C GLN A 723 -1.36 45.87 11.90
N ARG A 724 -1.12 45.22 10.75
CA ARG A 724 -1.60 43.84 10.50
C ARG A 724 -0.85 42.80 11.33
N GLN A 725 0.45 42.97 11.53
CA GLN A 725 1.25 42.04 12.35
C GLN A 725 0.79 42.03 13.82
N ARG A 726 0.48 43.20 14.40
CA ARG A 726 0.03 43.31 15.79
C ARG A 726 -1.38 42.74 16.04
N GLN A 727 -2.25 42.71 15.03
CA GLN A 727 -3.58 42.12 15.17
C GLN A 727 -3.54 40.58 15.11
N VAL A 728 -2.59 40.00 14.37
CA VAL A 728 -2.37 38.54 14.33
C VAL A 728 -1.74 38.06 15.64
N ASP A 729 -0.81 38.83 16.20
CA ASP A 729 -0.18 38.49 17.48
C ASP A 729 -1.17 38.59 18.67
N ASP A 730 -2.08 39.58 18.70
CA ASP A 730 -3.11 39.72 19.75
C ASP A 730 -4.18 38.61 19.69
N LEU A 731 -4.47 38.07 18.49
CA LEU A 731 -5.42 36.97 18.30
C LEU A 731 -4.83 35.63 18.76
N LEU A 732 -3.54 35.39 18.49
CA LEU A 732 -2.82 34.19 18.93
C LEU A 732 -2.61 34.15 20.44
N GLU A 733 -2.50 35.31 21.10
CA GLU A 733 -2.37 35.40 22.55
C GLU A 733 -3.69 35.15 23.29
N ARG A 734 -4.83 35.53 22.69
CA ARG A 734 -6.18 35.21 23.20
C ARG A 734 -6.55 33.74 23.05
N LEU A 735 -6.08 33.06 22.00
CA LEU A 735 -6.29 31.62 21.81
C LEU A 735 -5.41 30.77 22.76
N ARG A 736 -4.29 31.30 23.24
CA ARG A 736 -3.42 30.64 24.24
C ARG A 736 -3.96 30.75 25.67
N GLN A 737 -4.81 31.74 25.96
CA GLN A 737 -5.47 31.89 27.25
C GLN A 737 -6.87 31.28 27.19
N GLY A 738 -6.93 29.95 27.36
CA GLY A 738 -8.17 29.17 27.31
C GLY A 738 -9.33 29.82 28.05
N THR A 739 -10.30 30.33 27.30
CA THR A 739 -11.54 30.87 27.83
C THR A 739 -12.66 29.92 27.41
N GLN A 740 -13.23 29.22 28.39
CA GLN A 740 -14.42 28.38 28.24
C GLN A 740 -15.58 29.23 27.71
N PHE A 741 -16.09 28.90 26.51
CA PHE A 741 -17.40 29.37 26.09
C PHE A 741 -18.48 28.44 26.64
N VAL A 742 -19.13 28.90 27.70
CA VAL A 742 -20.46 28.45 28.13
C VAL A 742 -21.48 29.23 27.29
N MET A 743 -22.34 28.54 26.55
CA MET A 743 -23.57 29.14 26.00
C MET A 743 -24.77 28.42 26.61
N GLY A 744 -25.45 29.15 27.48
CA GLY A 744 -26.65 28.74 28.19
C GLY A 744 -27.87 28.64 27.29
N GLY A 745 -28.85 27.88 27.76
CA GLY A 745 -30.10 27.61 27.07
C GLY A 745 -31.00 28.83 26.93
N VAL A 746 -31.84 28.76 25.91
CA VAL A 746 -33.13 29.47 25.80
C VAL A 746 -34.15 28.43 25.37
N GLY A 747 -35.19 28.25 26.18
CA GLY A 747 -36.24 27.27 25.96
C GLY A 747 -37.45 27.81 25.18
N GLY A 748 -38.26 26.86 24.70
CA GLY A 748 -39.72 26.89 24.84
C GLY A 748 -40.55 27.39 23.65
N GLY A 749 -41.40 26.49 23.15
CA GLY A 749 -42.59 26.74 22.31
C GLY A 749 -42.44 26.18 20.89
N GLY A 750 -43.18 25.19 20.40
CA GLY A 750 -44.45 24.59 20.77
C GLY A 750 -45.33 24.52 19.51
N GLY A 751 -45.87 23.34 19.16
CA GLY A 751 -47.00 23.21 18.23
C GLY A 751 -46.85 22.22 17.07
N LEU A 752 -47.29 20.98 17.35
CA LEU A 752 -47.87 19.93 16.48
C LEU A 752 -47.04 19.34 15.33
#